data_AF-A0A197JE45-F1
#
_entry.id   AF-A0A197JE45-F1
#
_cell.length_a   1.000
_cell.length_b   1.000
_cell.length_c   1.000
_cell.angle_alpha   90.00
_cell.angle_beta   90.00
_cell.angle_gamma   90.00
#
_symmetry.space_group_name_H-M   'P 1'
#
loop_
_entity.id
_entity.type
_entity.pdbx_description
1 polymer ?
#
loop_
_entity_poly.entity_id
_entity_poly.type
_entity_poly.pdbx_seq_one_letter_code
_entity_poly.pdbx_strand_id
1 'polypeptide(L)'
;MTGIIALPTEIISSIADYLDRKDRLRLATICRSLYQALLSQLWKAVYIQSDFPHFKFPFYGDRVDIPPDRPIIASARLELHAPLVQHLSLHGPFPQEYHTIVFPYLHILGLYLDTSYHAPFNDSQATFDYALDTSMRAEQSHYRAALIRQNPTIKDIRMLICEPQPTADFWDAISKTLTNPTRLIVAGLSHTEGETLDAFWKACSLFEEIYFRAKNMDSTPFLSQLSFPRLSRISLQSTVKFQMGFNTQSQLAWLRQCPCLTQLNWTFDSFGFPANEFAKALGQGTWPSLDDLSLERVGQQDHAFAATLAHLPPLRSFRLRANNFGPLTFNTLRARLFDTVSVLDLADIDDFTSRMALDVLQECVHLEKFYGGIITAQDIDNEQRPWVCLGLKRLATIIVSGTETSSKAAFEALSRLTKLEDLDLGMDELKLYVLPAGLIDLHEELLAIIASSLSKRDLTQLISSCRQLSQSSSLLALFWKEISLESDFPNYRCNVNRTYRPCKDVRISARRLNQYARFVRSLSLFGPFQPEYYQIAFPRLHKLRLSHDGDYSSLDDKAKDAMLTEQQVNYAELVRRNPNIKELCIHVGYARPPSDFWETIYSTLQDPISLQLMDIQELKGADVVDSFGGRVRGLRRLNARRLVFQAADLHSEDFHPGLYVEWFKQCPNLTKLHWELFYASFPVEAWAQVMERKTWPNLDDLSLTEVTHEYDVNLAIMFAFLPPLRCFTLETFGFGQEAFLILQDRHFASIRVLNMSKTYDFTSSMALNALQQCVHLEDFRAVIINAEDICDPWICHGLKNLEVFFVTETENSNDIAFRRLSEMSQLETCYFSQTPCLSGGEMDVVPEAAYPLQWKLGLGLERLVLLKRLRAIAFENAAQKNMGVDELVWLENLPALEQVGGTFSRGWKKCEELKRFAKDLGFDL
;
A
#
# COMPACT_ATOMS: atom_id res chain seq x y z
N MET A 1 29.90 18.83 6.04
CA MET A 1 28.95 19.40 7.04
C MET A 1 29.03 20.92 7.15
N THR A 2 30.20 21.54 7.28
CA THR A 2 30.36 23.01 7.36
C THR A 2 29.57 23.79 6.29
N GLY A 3 29.55 23.33 5.04
CA GLY A 3 28.77 23.93 3.96
C GLY A 3 27.23 23.85 4.07
N ILE A 4 26.67 23.13 5.03
CA ILE A 4 25.21 23.11 5.32
C ILE A 4 24.85 24.07 6.45
N ILE A 5 25.69 24.13 7.50
CA ILE A 5 25.49 25.08 8.63
C ILE A 5 25.71 26.53 8.17
N ALA A 6 26.41 26.74 7.05
CA ALA A 6 26.61 28.04 6.41
C ALA A 6 25.46 28.48 5.48
N LEU A 7 24.39 27.70 5.33
CA LEU A 7 23.20 28.10 4.56
C LEU A 7 22.27 28.97 5.41
N PRO A 8 21.57 29.96 4.83
CA PRO A 8 20.52 30.71 5.51
C PRO A 8 19.35 29.82 5.97
N THR A 9 18.65 30.26 7.02
CA THR A 9 17.44 29.64 7.56
C THR A 9 16.40 29.32 6.48
N GLU A 10 16.27 30.21 5.50
CA GLU A 10 15.31 30.17 4.41
C GLU A 10 15.68 29.13 3.35
N ILE A 11 16.98 28.90 3.10
CA ILE A 11 17.45 27.85 2.18
C ILE A 11 17.43 26.49 2.89
N ILE A 12 17.80 26.44 4.17
CA ILE A 12 17.61 25.26 5.02
C ILE A 12 16.14 24.85 5.02
N SER A 13 15.23 25.84 5.06
CA SER A 13 13.79 25.68 4.92
C SER A 13 13.40 25.14 3.54
N SER A 14 13.67 25.82 2.42
CA SER A 14 13.25 25.29 1.10
C SER A 14 13.92 23.99 0.68
N ILE A 15 15.15 23.68 1.13
CA ILE A 15 15.74 22.33 0.94
C ILE A 15 14.93 21.30 1.73
N ALA A 16 14.49 21.67 2.93
CA ALA A 16 13.65 20.85 3.75
C ALA A 16 12.24 20.62 3.18
N ASP A 17 11.85 21.25 2.06
CA ASP A 17 10.66 20.95 1.28
C ASP A 17 10.80 19.80 0.25
N TYR A 18 11.95 19.13 0.18
CA TYR A 18 12.19 17.97 -0.71
C TYR A 18 12.59 16.68 0.02
N LEU A 19 12.30 16.63 1.32
CA LEU A 19 12.76 15.59 2.25
C LEU A 19 11.55 14.75 2.75
N ASP A 20 11.62 14.11 3.92
CA ASP A 20 10.69 13.06 4.40
C ASP A 20 10.58 12.97 5.99
N ARG A 21 10.36 11.81 6.69
CA ARG A 21 10.22 11.64 8.19
C ARG A 21 11.25 11.15 9.30
N LYS A 22 12.19 10.14 9.36
CA LYS A 22 13.43 9.83 10.23
C LYS A 22 15.03 10.25 10.07
N ASP A 23 15.64 11.03 9.11
CA ASP A 23 16.67 12.17 9.33
C ASP A 23 16.55 13.76 9.06
N ARG A 24 15.46 14.47 8.67
CA ARG A 24 15.32 15.93 8.39
C ARG A 24 15.72 16.73 9.62
N LEU A 25 15.26 16.28 10.76
CA LEU A 25 15.69 16.73 12.09
C LEU A 25 17.03 16.12 12.52
N ARG A 26 17.63 15.11 11.86
CA ARG A 26 19.08 14.86 12.08
C ARG A 26 19.78 16.17 11.83
N LEU A 27 19.42 16.88 10.75
CA LEU A 27 19.93 18.23 10.47
C LEU A 27 19.72 19.12 11.71
N ALA A 28 18.52 19.15 12.29
CA ALA A 28 18.28 19.90 13.52
C ALA A 28 19.09 19.43 14.76
N THR A 29 19.45 18.14 14.90
CA THR A 29 20.45 17.74 15.92
C THR A 29 21.89 18.06 15.57
N ILE A 30 22.26 18.22 14.28
CA ILE A 30 23.64 18.53 13.89
C ILE A 30 24.09 19.84 14.54
N CYS A 31 23.19 20.83 14.69
CA CYS A 31 23.39 21.94 15.62
C CYS A 31 22.10 22.68 15.99
N ARG A 32 22.12 23.40 17.12
CA ARG A 32 21.02 24.30 17.56
C ARG A 32 20.61 25.31 16.48
N SER A 33 21.53 25.75 15.63
CA SER A 33 21.22 26.66 14.52
C SER A 33 20.36 25.97 13.46
N LEU A 34 20.62 24.70 13.12
CA LEU A 34 19.76 23.93 12.22
C LEU A 34 18.41 23.60 12.86
N TYR A 35 18.34 23.38 14.20
CA TYR A 35 17.06 23.25 14.91
C TYR A 35 16.22 24.54 14.84
N GLN A 36 16.83 25.70 15.05
CA GLN A 36 16.14 27.00 14.99
C GLN A 36 15.81 27.43 13.55
N ALA A 37 16.73 27.23 12.60
CA ALA A 37 16.54 27.49 11.18
C ALA A 37 15.40 26.63 10.62
N LEU A 38 15.36 25.37 11.01
CA LEU A 38 14.24 24.55 10.67
C LEU A 38 13.00 24.88 11.52
N LEU A 39 13.00 25.58 12.65
CA LEU A 39 11.91 25.50 13.68
C LEU A 39 10.46 25.54 13.16
N SER A 40 10.13 26.31 12.12
CA SER A 40 8.82 26.17 11.44
C SER A 40 8.77 24.91 10.56
N GLN A 41 9.69 24.69 9.62
CA GLN A 41 9.90 23.44 8.87
C GLN A 41 10.01 22.18 9.72
N LEU A 42 10.48 22.35 10.93
CA LEU A 42 10.33 21.46 12.03
C LEU A 42 8.83 21.39 12.30
N TRP A 43 8.25 22.35 13.02
CA TRP A 43 6.83 22.38 13.43
C TRP A 43 5.88 22.62 12.25
N LYS A 44 5.97 21.69 11.31
CA LYS A 44 5.27 21.66 10.06
C LYS A 44 4.63 20.29 9.76
N ALA A 45 4.87 19.22 10.55
CA ALA A 45 3.92 18.10 10.59
C ALA A 45 3.84 17.39 11.96
N VAL A 46 2.76 17.58 12.72
CA VAL A 46 2.52 16.84 13.97
C VAL A 46 1.94 15.48 13.67
N TYR A 47 2.17 14.53 14.55
CA TYR A 47 1.70 13.15 14.44
C TYR A 47 1.70 12.51 15.83
N ILE A 48 0.95 13.11 16.75
CA ILE A 48 0.89 12.73 18.16
C ILE A 48 0.25 11.33 18.24
N GLN A 49 0.62 10.54 19.25
CA GLN A 49 0.01 9.26 19.65
C GLN A 49 -0.19 9.22 21.16
N SER A 50 -0.89 8.21 21.71
CA SER A 50 -1.31 8.18 23.11
C SER A 50 -1.17 6.85 23.82
N ASP A 51 -0.90 6.92 25.13
CA ASP A 51 -0.33 5.92 26.05
C ASP A 51 -0.93 4.53 26.12
N PHE A 52 -2.10 4.34 25.55
CA PHE A 52 -2.82 3.08 25.63
C PHE A 52 -2.09 2.10 24.69
N PRO A 53 -1.80 0.85 25.09
CA PRO A 53 -0.90 -0.02 24.30
C PRO A 53 -1.63 -0.99 23.36
N HIS A 54 -1.15 -1.07 22.11
CA HIS A 54 -1.80 -1.81 21.02
C HIS A 54 -1.88 -3.32 21.32
N PHE A 55 -2.89 -4.03 20.80
CA PHE A 55 -2.90 -5.50 20.72
C PHE A 55 -2.75 -6.04 19.28
N LYS A 56 -1.81 -6.98 19.05
CA LYS A 56 -1.43 -7.41 17.68
C LYS A 56 -2.54 -8.21 17.00
N PHE A 57 -3.24 -7.52 16.09
CA PHE A 57 -4.45 -8.01 15.46
C PHE A 57 -4.20 -8.85 14.20
N PRO A 58 -5.14 -9.75 13.81
CA PRO A 58 -4.85 -10.72 12.76
C PRO A 58 -5.95 -10.92 11.68
N PHE A 59 -5.63 -10.92 10.36
CA PHE A 59 -6.35 -11.63 9.24
C PHE A 59 -5.59 -11.65 7.88
N TYR A 60 -5.30 -10.48 7.31
CA TYR A 60 -4.73 -10.13 6.00
C TYR A 60 -3.22 -10.45 5.87
N GLY A 61 -2.81 -11.05 4.75
CA GLY A 61 -1.39 -11.31 4.48
C GLY A 61 -0.60 -10.04 4.11
N ASP A 62 0.60 -9.92 4.69
CA ASP A 62 1.73 -9.04 4.35
C ASP A 62 1.52 -7.50 4.40
N ARG A 63 2.60 -6.79 4.82
CA ARG A 63 2.87 -5.34 4.68
C ARG A 63 1.92 -4.36 5.40
N VAL A 64 2.36 -3.47 6.27
CA VAL A 64 3.70 -3.21 6.83
C VAL A 64 3.59 -3.26 8.36
N ASP A 65 4.70 -3.50 9.04
CA ASP A 65 4.86 -3.46 10.50
C ASP A 65 6.07 -2.58 10.78
N ILE A 66 6.01 -1.63 11.70
CA ILE A 66 7.09 -0.62 11.79
C ILE A 66 7.09 0.04 13.20
N PRO A 67 8.15 0.66 13.76
CA PRO A 67 8.47 0.37 15.18
C PRO A 67 7.94 1.37 16.24
N PRO A 68 7.31 0.95 17.36
CA PRO A 68 6.51 1.80 18.27
C PRO A 68 7.24 2.95 19.04
N ASP A 69 8.50 3.21 18.71
CA ASP A 69 9.54 3.93 19.45
C ASP A 69 9.46 5.47 19.67
N ARG A 70 8.36 6.22 19.47
CA ARG A 70 8.49 7.71 19.57
C ARG A 70 8.59 8.23 21.01
N PRO A 71 9.09 9.48 21.23
CA PRO A 71 9.21 10.01 22.59
C PRO A 71 7.83 10.25 23.27
N ILE A 72 7.62 9.95 24.57
CA ILE A 72 7.52 10.91 25.70
C ILE A 72 7.22 12.37 25.28
N ILE A 73 5.97 12.89 25.34
CA ILE A 73 5.48 14.10 24.61
C ILE A 73 5.51 15.45 25.40
N ALA A 74 4.55 16.41 25.24
CA ALA A 74 4.30 17.63 26.08
C ALA A 74 3.24 18.62 25.49
N SER A 75 2.00 18.64 26.00
CA SER A 75 0.97 19.61 25.54
C SER A 75 1.37 21.09 25.77
N ALA A 76 2.16 21.37 26.80
CA ALA A 76 2.68 22.72 27.05
C ALA A 76 3.68 23.18 25.97
N ARG A 77 4.49 22.27 25.37
CA ARG A 77 5.37 22.63 24.26
C ARG A 77 4.67 22.51 22.91
N LEU A 78 3.58 21.77 22.82
CA LEU A 78 2.63 21.87 21.73
C LEU A 78 2.07 23.29 21.64
N GLU A 79 1.46 23.76 22.74
CA GLU A 79 0.96 25.12 22.93
C GLU A 79 2.02 26.21 22.67
N LEU A 80 3.26 26.01 23.15
CA LEU A 80 4.37 26.91 22.84
C LEU A 80 4.60 27.13 21.34
N HIS A 81 4.22 26.16 20.51
CA HIS A 81 4.41 26.21 19.08
C HIS A 81 3.11 26.39 18.28
N ALA A 82 1.92 26.28 18.91
CA ALA A 82 0.54 26.45 18.40
C ALA A 82 0.25 27.48 17.27
N PRO A 83 1.03 28.57 17.07
CA PRO A 83 0.83 29.48 15.92
C PRO A 83 1.73 29.23 14.69
N LEU A 84 2.92 28.64 14.85
CA LEU A 84 3.93 28.34 13.81
C LEU A 84 3.49 27.36 12.69
N VAL A 85 2.20 27.06 12.55
CA VAL A 85 1.82 25.65 12.77
C VAL A 85 0.34 25.38 12.34
N GLN A 86 0.07 24.56 11.30
CA GLN A 86 -1.23 24.01 10.80
C GLN A 86 -1.27 22.58 10.06
N HIS A 87 -1.02 21.37 10.68
CA HIS A 87 -1.06 19.96 10.13
C HIS A 87 -0.68 18.75 11.07
N LEU A 88 -1.62 17.89 11.52
CA LEU A 88 -1.49 16.72 12.44
C LEU A 88 -2.13 15.42 11.96
N SER A 89 -1.76 14.39 12.73
CA SER A 89 -2.08 12.98 12.57
C SER A 89 -2.10 12.20 13.89
N LEU A 90 -2.76 11.04 13.90
CA LEU A 90 -3.30 10.40 15.11
C LEU A 90 -3.64 8.93 14.82
N HIS A 91 -3.68 7.98 15.75
CA HIS A 91 -2.93 7.92 17.01
C HIS A 91 -3.41 8.77 18.22
N GLY A 92 -3.96 8.19 19.33
CA GLY A 92 -4.91 8.75 20.37
C GLY A 92 -5.25 7.75 21.51
N PRO A 93 -5.97 8.01 22.64
CA PRO A 93 -6.88 9.09 23.08
C PRO A 93 -6.20 10.27 23.78
N PHE A 94 -6.93 11.02 24.61
CA PHE A 94 -6.50 12.29 25.15
C PHE A 94 -6.77 12.63 26.61
N PRO A 95 -5.78 13.32 27.20
CA PRO A 95 -5.97 14.43 28.13
C PRO A 95 -6.70 15.65 27.51
N GLN A 96 -7.49 16.39 28.31
CA GLN A 96 -8.24 17.55 27.81
C GLN A 96 -7.34 18.65 27.22
N GLU A 97 -6.12 18.80 27.72
CA GLU A 97 -5.23 19.96 27.54
C GLU A 97 -4.86 20.25 26.08
N TYR A 98 -4.94 19.25 25.22
CA TYR A 98 -4.66 19.37 23.80
C TYR A 98 -5.88 19.90 23.02
N HIS A 99 -7.07 19.62 23.54
CA HIS A 99 -8.35 20.09 23.03
C HIS A 99 -8.74 21.50 23.44
N THR A 100 -7.96 22.10 24.32
CA THR A 100 -8.18 23.44 24.86
C THR A 100 -7.17 24.47 24.36
N ILE A 101 -6.10 24.01 23.70
CA ILE A 101 -5.17 24.93 23.06
C ILE A 101 -5.86 25.47 21.80
N VAL A 102 -5.71 26.77 21.57
CA VAL A 102 -6.17 27.43 20.34
C VAL A 102 -5.02 27.54 19.37
N PHE A 103 -5.33 27.26 18.13
CA PHE A 103 -4.45 27.37 16.98
C PHE A 103 -5.22 28.26 16.04
N PRO A 104 -4.85 29.54 15.90
CA PRO A 104 -5.66 30.53 15.18
C PRO A 104 -5.75 30.28 13.67
N TYR A 105 -5.28 29.10 13.25
CA TYR A 105 -4.94 28.62 11.94
C TYR A 105 -5.11 27.06 11.95
N LEU A 106 -5.21 26.39 10.80
CA LEU A 106 -5.38 24.91 10.61
C LEU A 106 -5.12 24.58 9.13
N HIS A 107 -5.08 23.31 8.68
CA HIS A 107 -5.35 22.97 7.27
C HIS A 107 -6.14 21.71 6.79
N ILE A 108 -6.67 20.85 7.68
CA ILE A 108 -7.59 19.65 7.66
C ILE A 108 -7.87 19.34 9.19
N LEU A 109 -8.75 18.48 9.73
CA LEU A 109 -8.77 18.13 11.20
C LEU A 109 -8.79 16.64 11.56
N GLY A 110 -8.80 16.21 12.85
CA GLY A 110 -8.38 14.85 13.23
C GLY A 110 -8.88 14.00 14.45
N LEU A 111 -9.52 12.81 14.28
CA LEU A 111 -10.02 11.88 15.31
C LEU A 111 -9.76 10.39 14.96
N TYR A 112 -8.55 9.91 14.70
CA TYR A 112 -8.27 8.47 14.49
C TYR A 112 -8.67 7.54 15.67
N LEU A 113 -9.98 7.15 15.82
CA LEU A 113 -10.58 6.09 16.71
C LEU A 113 -10.32 4.64 16.29
N ASP A 114 -9.10 4.13 16.47
CA ASP A 114 -8.92 2.68 16.56
C ASP A 114 -8.98 2.30 18.03
N THR A 115 -9.93 1.44 18.39
CA THR A 115 -10.10 0.95 19.76
C THR A 115 -10.15 -0.57 19.77
N SER A 116 -9.30 -1.21 18.99
CA SER A 116 -9.20 -2.68 18.94
C SER A 116 -8.59 -3.33 20.19
N TYR A 117 -8.86 -2.75 21.36
CA TYR A 117 -8.53 -3.20 22.71
C TYR A 117 -9.48 -4.31 23.16
N HIS A 118 -9.46 -5.41 22.44
CA HIS A 118 -9.91 -6.67 23.04
C HIS A 118 -8.76 -7.24 23.86
N ALA A 119 -8.85 -7.07 25.18
CA ALA A 119 -8.06 -7.86 26.10
C ALA A 119 -8.25 -9.36 25.75
N PRO A 120 -7.18 -10.17 25.76
CA PRO A 120 -7.26 -11.54 25.27
C PRO A 120 -8.33 -12.32 26.02
N PHE A 121 -9.26 -12.93 25.28
CA PHE A 121 -10.55 -13.50 25.73
C PHE A 121 -10.47 -14.71 26.70
N ASN A 122 -9.35 -14.90 27.39
CA ASN A 122 -8.97 -16.11 28.12
C ASN A 122 -8.90 -15.97 29.65
N ASP A 123 -9.51 -14.95 30.28
CA ASP A 123 -10.01 -15.11 31.67
C ASP A 123 -11.16 -14.16 32.07
N SER A 124 -11.78 -14.52 33.17
CA SER A 124 -13.03 -14.04 33.78
C SER A 124 -13.00 -12.64 34.41
N GLN A 125 -11.96 -11.84 34.20
CA GLN A 125 -11.84 -10.48 34.75
C GLN A 125 -12.45 -9.36 33.88
N ALA A 126 -12.89 -9.66 32.66
CA ALA A 126 -13.24 -8.73 31.58
C ALA A 126 -14.44 -7.75 31.81
N THR A 127 -14.93 -7.56 33.03
CA THR A 127 -16.07 -6.67 33.34
C THR A 127 -15.69 -5.32 33.94
N PHE A 128 -14.47 -5.14 34.45
CA PHE A 128 -14.08 -3.88 35.09
C PHE A 128 -13.55 -2.84 34.08
N ASP A 129 -12.82 -3.28 33.05
CA ASP A 129 -12.15 -2.39 32.09
C ASP A 129 -13.13 -1.71 31.12
N TYR A 130 -14.19 -2.41 30.71
CA TYR A 130 -15.20 -1.93 29.76
C TYR A 130 -15.90 -0.64 30.20
N ALA A 131 -16.15 -0.48 31.50
CA ALA A 131 -16.83 0.70 32.03
C ALA A 131 -15.93 1.95 32.05
N LEU A 132 -14.63 1.77 32.32
CA LEU A 132 -13.63 2.84 32.30
C LEU A 132 -13.40 3.35 30.87
N ASP A 133 -13.23 2.41 29.94
CA ASP A 133 -13.13 2.67 28.50
C ASP A 133 -14.37 3.43 27.98
N THR A 134 -15.58 2.97 28.30
CA THR A 134 -16.84 3.65 27.95
C THR A 134 -16.91 5.10 28.46
N SER A 135 -16.41 5.38 29.67
CA SER A 135 -16.40 6.74 30.23
C SER A 135 -15.42 7.66 29.48
N MET A 136 -14.18 7.20 29.26
CA MET A 136 -13.19 7.94 28.49
C MET A 136 -13.70 8.26 27.09
N ARG A 137 -14.23 7.24 26.39
CA ARG A 137 -14.82 7.30 25.05
C ARG A 137 -15.82 8.45 24.87
N ALA A 138 -16.69 8.69 25.86
CA ALA A 138 -17.65 9.79 25.84
C ALA A 138 -17.00 11.17 26.03
N GLU A 139 -16.08 11.29 26.98
CA GLU A 139 -15.33 12.53 27.28
C GLU A 139 -14.57 13.03 26.05
N GLN A 140 -13.94 12.11 25.31
CA GLN A 140 -13.25 12.42 24.07
C GLN A 140 -14.18 13.15 23.06
N SER A 141 -15.41 12.68 22.85
CA SER A 141 -16.30 13.28 21.84
C SER A 141 -16.62 14.75 22.14
N HIS A 142 -16.79 15.13 23.41
CA HIS A 142 -17.05 16.51 23.78
C HIS A 142 -15.81 17.40 23.62
N TYR A 143 -14.65 16.92 24.05
CA TYR A 143 -13.42 17.69 23.92
C TYR A 143 -13.03 17.90 22.46
N ARG A 144 -13.23 16.88 21.63
CA ARG A 144 -13.16 17.01 20.18
C ARG A 144 -14.09 18.13 19.71
N ALA A 145 -15.37 18.11 20.09
CA ALA A 145 -16.36 19.12 19.68
C ALA A 145 -15.91 20.56 20.04
N ALA A 146 -15.31 20.72 21.23
CA ALA A 146 -14.74 21.99 21.69
C ALA A 146 -13.49 22.40 20.88
N LEU A 147 -12.59 21.47 20.60
CA LEU A 147 -11.38 21.65 19.81
C LEU A 147 -11.67 21.99 18.35
N ILE A 148 -12.89 21.75 17.88
CA ILE A 148 -13.35 22.28 16.62
C ILE A 148 -13.65 23.76 16.81
N ARG A 149 -14.62 24.06 17.69
CA ARG A 149 -15.20 25.38 17.92
C ARG A 149 -14.17 26.44 18.29
N GLN A 150 -13.08 26.01 18.92
CA GLN A 150 -11.94 26.83 19.29
C GLN A 150 -11.08 27.32 18.14
N ASN A 151 -11.23 26.74 16.95
CA ASN A 151 -10.33 26.98 15.86
C ASN A 151 -11.13 27.52 14.66
N PRO A 152 -11.37 28.85 14.63
CA PRO A 152 -11.96 29.64 13.54
C PRO A 152 -11.14 29.66 12.25
N THR A 153 -10.59 28.53 11.93
CA THR A 153 -9.70 28.25 10.84
C THR A 153 -9.73 26.75 10.79
N ILE A 154 -10.55 26.14 9.94
CA ILE A 154 -10.60 24.69 9.61
C ILE A 154 -11.19 24.56 8.22
N LYS A 155 -11.09 23.41 7.56
CA LYS A 155 -11.92 23.16 6.38
C LYS A 155 -12.10 21.68 5.99
N ASP A 156 -11.14 20.79 6.06
CA ASP A 156 -11.36 19.34 5.86
C ASP A 156 -11.03 18.49 7.10
N ILE A 157 -11.06 17.16 6.96
CA ILE A 157 -11.00 16.08 7.98
C ILE A 157 -10.44 14.77 7.35
N ARG A 158 -10.47 13.57 7.99
CA ARG A 158 -9.97 12.28 7.43
C ARG A 158 -10.20 10.96 8.30
N MET A 159 -11.27 10.09 8.31
CA MET A 159 -11.62 8.89 9.23
C MET A 159 -10.79 7.52 9.05
N LEU A 160 -10.94 6.17 9.41
CA LEU A 160 -11.82 4.95 9.73
C LEU A 160 -12.43 4.57 11.12
N ILE A 161 -13.73 4.41 11.29
CA ILE A 161 -14.33 4.05 12.59
C ILE A 161 -14.11 2.59 12.98
N CYS A 162 -13.16 2.34 13.89
CA CYS A 162 -13.39 1.35 14.93
C CYS A 162 -14.24 2.01 16.04
N GLU A 163 -14.78 1.24 17.00
CA GLU A 163 -15.59 1.83 18.09
C GLU A 163 -14.87 2.97 18.84
N PRO A 164 -15.56 3.73 19.72
CA PRO A 164 -17.00 4.04 19.74
C PRO A 164 -17.41 4.97 18.60
N GLN A 165 -18.71 5.31 18.57
CA GLN A 165 -19.19 6.41 17.75
C GLN A 165 -18.98 7.80 18.36
N PRO A 166 -18.91 8.84 17.51
CA PRO A 166 -19.00 10.24 17.91
C PRO A 166 -20.45 10.67 18.08
N THR A 167 -20.66 11.90 18.55
CA THR A 167 -21.94 12.34 19.13
C THR A 167 -22.54 13.54 18.43
N ALA A 168 -23.87 13.67 18.47
CA ALA A 168 -24.60 14.76 17.81
C ALA A 168 -24.15 16.19 18.18
N ASP A 169 -23.60 16.44 19.37
CA ASP A 169 -23.06 17.75 19.75
C ASP A 169 -21.81 18.10 18.93
N PHE A 170 -20.88 17.16 18.89
CA PHE A 170 -19.77 17.22 17.95
C PHE A 170 -20.31 17.38 16.54
N TRP A 171 -21.28 16.56 16.14
CA TRP A 171 -21.76 16.59 14.77
C TRP A 171 -22.58 17.84 14.39
N ASP A 172 -22.83 18.73 15.34
CA ASP A 172 -23.35 20.07 15.11
C ASP A 172 -22.27 21.16 15.15
N ALA A 173 -21.03 20.82 15.53
CA ALA A 173 -19.86 21.69 15.50
C ALA A 173 -19.48 22.06 14.06
N ILE A 174 -19.52 21.13 13.08
CA ILE A 174 -19.60 21.55 11.67
C ILE A 174 -20.80 22.43 11.50
N SER A 175 -22.01 21.96 11.82
CA SER A 175 -23.20 22.52 11.19
C SER A 175 -23.38 24.01 11.44
N LYS A 176 -22.89 24.44 12.59
CA LYS A 176 -22.99 25.82 13.03
C LYS A 176 -21.78 26.62 12.59
N THR A 177 -20.57 26.18 12.93
CA THR A 177 -19.53 27.16 13.28
C THR A 177 -18.73 27.76 12.12
N LEU A 178 -18.21 26.96 11.17
CA LEU A 178 -17.46 27.46 9.99
C LEU A 178 -18.31 28.27 9.01
N THR A 179 -17.58 28.85 8.08
CA THR A 179 -18.04 29.40 6.81
C THR A 179 -18.02 28.36 5.68
N ASN A 180 -16.84 27.95 5.20
CA ASN A 180 -16.65 27.40 3.85
C ASN A 180 -15.56 26.26 3.72
N PRO A 181 -15.75 25.05 4.28
CA PRO A 181 -14.72 23.37 4.09
C PRO A 181 -13.59 22.90 3.03
N THR A 182 -13.11 21.61 2.96
CA THR A 182 -12.12 21.10 1.89
C THR A 182 -12.19 19.74 1.06
N ARG A 183 -12.30 18.49 1.56
CA ARG A 183 -12.46 17.17 0.82
C ARG A 183 -13.24 16.19 1.72
N LEU A 184 -13.75 15.00 1.34
CA LEU A 184 -14.46 14.14 2.30
C LEU A 184 -14.29 12.62 2.18
N ILE A 185 -13.12 12.16 2.55
CA ILE A 185 -12.68 10.79 2.38
C ILE A 185 -13.30 9.82 3.36
N VAL A 186 -14.21 8.92 3.00
CA VAL A 186 -14.99 8.03 3.91
C VAL A 186 -14.72 6.44 3.87
N ALA A 187 -13.66 5.88 4.51
CA ALA A 187 -13.33 4.52 5.06
C ALA A 187 -13.90 3.76 6.38
N GLY A 188 -15.13 3.23 6.51
CA GLY A 188 -15.54 2.11 7.42
C GLY A 188 -16.36 2.41 8.70
N LEU A 189 -17.71 2.45 8.63
CA LEU A 189 -18.66 2.71 9.77
C LEU A 189 -19.68 1.56 9.92
N SER A 190 -20.47 1.72 11.00
CA SER A 190 -20.78 0.71 11.99
C SER A 190 -21.44 1.33 13.27
N HIS A 191 -22.64 0.93 13.71
CA HIS A 191 -23.41 1.28 14.93
C HIS A 191 -23.74 2.76 15.22
N THR A 192 -24.41 3.46 14.29
CA THR A 192 -24.90 4.85 14.47
C THR A 192 -26.39 4.96 14.08
N GLU A 193 -27.21 5.48 15.00
CA GLU A 193 -28.69 5.57 14.92
C GLU A 193 -29.20 6.82 15.66
N GLY A 194 -30.46 7.31 15.50
CA GLY A 194 -31.08 8.35 16.38
C GLY A 194 -31.08 9.84 15.93
N GLU A 195 -30.99 10.80 16.88
CA GLU A 195 -30.57 12.21 16.63
C GLU A 195 -29.07 12.33 16.43
N THR A 196 -28.38 11.33 16.99
CA THR A 196 -27.32 10.69 16.25
C THR A 196 -27.82 10.43 14.81
N LEU A 197 -28.53 9.41 14.28
CA LEU A 197 -29.01 9.34 12.82
C LEU A 197 -29.76 10.56 12.20
N ASP A 198 -29.76 11.72 12.83
CA ASP A 198 -29.69 13.00 12.19
C ASP A 198 -28.30 13.71 12.16
N ALA A 199 -27.50 13.96 13.19
CA ALA A 199 -26.39 14.94 13.16
C ALA A 199 -25.12 14.65 12.28
N PHE A 200 -24.45 13.48 12.35
CA PHE A 200 -23.62 12.79 11.32
C PHE A 200 -24.16 13.31 9.94
N TRP A 201 -25.47 13.42 9.60
CA TRP A 201 -26.01 14.09 8.40
C TRP A 201 -27.08 15.20 8.66
N LYS A 202 -26.98 16.01 9.71
CA LYS A 202 -27.63 17.33 9.83
C LYS A 202 -26.61 18.41 9.67
N ALA A 203 -25.35 18.09 9.67
CA ALA A 203 -24.44 19.17 9.72
C ALA A 203 -24.49 20.08 8.48
N CYS A 204 -25.37 19.93 7.46
CA CYS A 204 -25.21 20.27 6.04
C CYS A 204 -26.64 20.62 5.31
N SER A 205 -27.30 20.47 4.08
CA SER A 205 -27.35 20.07 2.57
C SER A 205 -26.87 21.01 1.25
N LEU A 206 -25.72 21.27 0.48
CA LEU A 206 -24.11 21.17 0.21
C LEU A 206 -22.79 20.42 0.98
N PHE A 207 -22.04 19.25 0.69
CA PHE A 207 -20.67 18.48 1.01
C PHE A 207 -19.34 18.09 0.05
N GLU A 208 -18.55 18.91 -0.77
CA GLU A 208 -17.87 18.65 -2.15
C GLU A 208 -17.60 17.21 -2.72
N GLU A 209 -16.44 16.63 -2.43
CA GLU A 209 -15.98 15.30 -2.82
C GLU A 209 -16.12 14.38 -1.63
N ILE A 210 -16.47 13.13 -1.89
CA ILE A 210 -16.70 12.14 -0.84
C ILE A 210 -15.83 10.91 -1.12
N TYR A 211 -15.80 9.92 -0.22
CA TYR A 211 -16.18 8.53 -0.56
C TYR A 211 -16.49 7.58 0.55
N PHE A 212 -17.57 6.81 0.48
CA PHE A 212 -18.07 5.83 1.45
C PHE A 212 -17.48 4.40 1.47
N ARG A 213 -17.46 3.81 2.66
CA ARG A 213 -16.97 2.49 3.06
C ARG A 213 -17.70 2.11 4.36
N ALA A 214 -18.50 1.06 4.44
CA ALA A 214 -19.13 0.63 5.72
C ALA A 214 -18.97 -0.86 5.98
N LYS A 215 -18.83 -1.33 7.23
CA LYS A 215 -18.81 -2.79 7.47
C LYS A 215 -20.23 -3.35 7.35
N ASN A 216 -21.16 -2.85 8.17
CA ASN A 216 -22.59 -3.17 8.14
C ASN A 216 -23.42 -1.92 8.60
N MET A 217 -24.74 -1.84 8.31
CA MET A 217 -25.56 -0.59 8.31
C MET A 217 -27.09 -0.81 8.34
N ASP A 218 -27.76 -0.64 9.49
CA ASP A 218 -29.09 -1.28 9.67
C ASP A 218 -30.34 -0.37 9.65
N SER A 219 -30.18 0.94 9.75
CA SER A 219 -31.25 1.95 9.63
C SER A 219 -31.38 2.59 8.23
N THR A 220 -32.25 3.59 8.08
CA THR A 220 -32.36 4.43 6.87
C THR A 220 -32.54 5.89 7.27
N PRO A 221 -31.65 6.82 6.86
CA PRO A 221 -31.80 8.25 7.15
C PRO A 221 -32.99 8.88 6.42
N PHE A 222 -33.21 10.18 6.65
CA PHE A 222 -34.30 11.02 6.10
C PHE A 222 -34.12 11.35 4.60
N LEU A 223 -33.62 10.39 3.79
CA LEU A 223 -32.98 10.49 2.47
C LEU A 223 -33.85 11.08 1.31
N SER A 224 -34.44 12.27 1.47
CA SER A 224 -35.52 12.77 0.61
C SER A 224 -35.94 14.24 0.78
N GLN A 225 -35.39 15.00 1.72
CA GLN A 225 -36.11 16.15 2.32
C GLN A 225 -35.42 17.51 2.18
N LEU A 226 -34.15 17.50 1.85
CA LEU A 226 -33.17 18.52 2.24
C LEU A 226 -32.39 18.73 0.96
N SER A 227 -32.28 19.92 0.36
CA SER A 227 -32.01 20.11 -1.10
C SER A 227 -30.58 19.80 -1.54
N PHE A 228 -30.30 19.48 -2.84
CA PHE A 228 -28.93 19.26 -3.32
C PHE A 228 -28.57 20.51 -4.19
N PRO A 229 -27.80 21.50 -3.66
CA PRO A 229 -27.09 22.51 -4.49
C PRO A 229 -25.53 22.53 -4.77
N ARG A 230 -24.59 21.60 -4.40
CA ARG A 230 -23.19 21.51 -4.93
C ARG A 230 -22.41 20.21 -5.44
N LEU A 231 -22.34 18.98 -4.89
CA LEU A 231 -21.43 17.82 -5.20
C LEU A 231 -21.09 17.39 -6.61
N SER A 232 -19.93 16.73 -6.72
CA SER A 232 -19.66 15.78 -7.79
C SER A 232 -18.35 14.94 -7.61
N ARG A 233 -18.23 13.92 -6.72
CA ARG A 233 -17.19 12.87 -7.00
C ARG A 233 -17.38 11.36 -6.75
N ILE A 234 -18.57 10.84 -7.04
CA ILE A 234 -19.06 9.54 -6.57
C ILE A 234 -18.38 8.30 -7.12
N SER A 235 -17.86 7.49 -6.20
CA SER A 235 -17.35 6.14 -6.41
C SER A 235 -17.57 5.32 -5.11
N LEU A 236 -17.30 4.00 -4.99
CA LEU A 236 -17.54 3.15 -3.77
C LEU A 236 -16.48 1.97 -3.58
N GLN A 237 -16.46 1.02 -2.61
CA GLN A 237 -15.66 -0.27 -2.62
C GLN A 237 -16.37 -1.46 -1.88
N SER A 238 -15.74 -2.47 -1.24
CA SER A 238 -16.34 -3.63 -0.51
C SER A 238 -15.34 -4.38 0.36
N THR A 239 -15.78 -5.03 1.47
CA THR A 239 -15.06 -6.22 1.99
C THR A 239 -15.96 -7.46 2.08
N VAL A 240 -15.37 -8.64 1.82
CA VAL A 240 -16.02 -9.90 1.39
C VAL A 240 -17.01 -10.56 2.38
N LYS A 241 -16.94 -10.28 3.69
CA LYS A 241 -17.50 -11.16 4.74
C LYS A 241 -18.85 -10.77 5.37
N PHE A 242 -19.32 -9.52 5.25
CA PHE A 242 -20.40 -9.00 6.13
C PHE A 242 -21.66 -8.52 5.39
N GLN A 243 -22.79 -8.39 6.08
CA GLN A 243 -24.00 -7.81 5.50
C GLN A 243 -23.99 -6.27 5.58
N MET A 244 -25.02 -5.63 5.05
CA MET A 244 -25.34 -4.22 5.31
C MET A 244 -26.85 -4.03 5.15
N GLY A 245 -27.59 -3.66 6.19
CA GLY A 245 -29.05 -3.47 6.14
C GLY A 245 -29.58 -2.45 5.10
N PHE A 246 -28.82 -1.41 4.74
CA PHE A 246 -29.23 -0.37 3.74
C PHE A 246 -29.48 -0.97 2.34
N ASN A 247 -30.65 -1.56 2.08
CA ASN A 247 -30.99 -2.39 0.89
C ASN A 247 -30.65 -1.75 -0.47
N THR A 248 -30.58 -2.53 -1.56
CA THR A 248 -30.20 -2.08 -2.92
C THR A 248 -31.16 -1.09 -3.62
N GLN A 249 -32.17 -0.55 -2.93
CA GLN A 249 -33.17 0.37 -3.47
C GLN A 249 -33.31 1.71 -2.71
N SER A 250 -33.14 1.79 -1.39
CA SER A 250 -33.22 3.09 -0.65
C SER A 250 -32.16 4.07 -1.14
N GLN A 251 -30.96 3.53 -1.27
CA GLN A 251 -29.84 4.09 -1.98
C GLN A 251 -30.21 4.58 -3.42
N LEU A 252 -31.21 3.98 -4.11
CA LEU A 252 -31.78 4.31 -5.45
C LEU A 252 -33.01 5.24 -5.44
N ALA A 253 -33.49 5.61 -4.25
CA ALA A 253 -34.33 6.79 -4.05
C ALA A 253 -33.47 8.02 -3.75
N TRP A 254 -32.44 7.81 -2.91
CA TRP A 254 -31.24 8.63 -2.91
C TRP A 254 -30.82 8.82 -4.40
N LEU A 255 -30.70 7.77 -5.27
CA LEU A 255 -30.26 7.87 -6.71
C LEU A 255 -31.07 8.73 -7.72
N ARG A 256 -32.08 9.50 -7.30
CA ARG A 256 -32.83 10.35 -8.24
C ARG A 256 -32.95 11.79 -7.83
N GLN A 257 -32.26 12.08 -6.74
CA GLN A 257 -32.07 13.44 -6.37
C GLN A 257 -31.03 14.06 -7.31
N CYS A 258 -30.30 13.35 -8.20
CA CYS A 258 -29.02 13.83 -8.74
C CYS A 258 -28.93 14.77 -9.96
N PRO A 259 -29.92 14.98 -10.84
CA PRO A 259 -29.76 15.60 -12.16
C PRO A 259 -28.33 15.71 -12.73
N CYS A 260 -27.72 14.54 -12.89
CA CYS A 260 -26.49 14.19 -13.61
C CYS A 260 -25.10 14.72 -13.18
N LEU A 261 -24.21 13.84 -12.66
CA LEU A 261 -22.78 14.13 -12.37
C LEU A 261 -21.72 12.94 -12.42
N THR A 262 -20.92 12.56 -13.49
CA THR A 262 -19.98 11.43 -13.99
C THR A 262 -18.67 10.87 -13.32
N GLN A 263 -18.63 9.59 -12.83
CA GLN A 263 -17.47 8.67 -12.49
C GLN A 263 -17.85 7.25 -11.87
N LEU A 264 -18.61 6.39 -12.55
CA LEU A 264 -19.49 5.40 -11.86
C LEU A 264 -18.87 4.08 -11.41
N ASN A 265 -18.66 3.88 -10.09
CA ASN A 265 -18.11 2.64 -9.52
C ASN A 265 -19.14 1.71 -8.74
N TRP A 266 -19.43 0.45 -9.18
CA TRP A 266 -19.89 -0.75 -8.41
C TRP A 266 -18.86 -1.90 -8.55
N THR A 267 -18.45 -2.57 -7.47
CA THR A 267 -17.68 -3.84 -7.38
C THR A 267 -18.06 -4.51 -6.00
N PHE A 268 -17.68 -5.70 -5.51
CA PHE A 268 -17.98 -6.33 -4.16
C PHE A 268 -18.10 -7.87 -4.32
N ASP A 269 -18.72 -8.54 -3.34
CA ASP A 269 -18.69 -9.95 -3.04
C ASP A 269 -20.02 -10.39 -2.35
N SER A 270 -20.84 -11.24 -3.01
CA SER A 270 -22.09 -11.96 -2.60
C SER A 270 -23.50 -11.57 -3.16
N PHE A 271 -23.99 -10.33 -3.09
CA PHE A 271 -25.39 -9.84 -3.39
C PHE A 271 -25.66 -9.42 -4.90
N GLY A 272 -26.63 -8.55 -5.28
CA GLY A 272 -27.10 -8.32 -6.69
C GLY A 272 -27.45 -6.88 -7.21
N PHE A 273 -27.37 -6.63 -8.54
CA PHE A 273 -27.58 -5.36 -9.30
C PHE A 273 -29.06 -5.03 -9.55
N PRO A 274 -29.53 -3.78 -9.34
CA PRO A 274 -30.84 -3.32 -9.81
C PRO A 274 -30.81 -2.93 -11.30
N ALA A 275 -30.47 -3.90 -12.16
CA ALA A 275 -30.18 -3.68 -13.59
C ALA A 275 -31.27 -2.90 -14.32
N ASN A 276 -32.51 -3.27 -14.04
CA ASN A 276 -33.68 -2.81 -14.78
C ASN A 276 -34.09 -1.41 -14.34
N GLU A 277 -34.01 -1.13 -13.04
CA GLU A 277 -34.33 0.17 -12.43
C GLU A 277 -33.26 1.23 -12.77
N PHE A 278 -32.03 0.77 -12.97
CA PHE A 278 -30.86 1.52 -13.41
C PHE A 278 -30.92 1.81 -14.93
N ALA A 279 -31.11 0.78 -15.77
CA ALA A 279 -31.36 0.97 -17.21
C ALA A 279 -32.61 1.82 -17.49
N LYS A 280 -33.63 1.75 -16.63
CA LYS A 280 -34.80 2.63 -16.70
C LYS A 280 -34.44 4.09 -16.43
N ALA A 281 -33.59 4.40 -15.45
CA ALA A 281 -33.25 5.78 -15.14
C ALA A 281 -32.24 6.39 -16.14
N LEU A 282 -31.39 5.56 -16.77
CA LEU A 282 -30.71 5.91 -18.02
C LEU A 282 -31.72 6.36 -19.08
N GLY A 283 -32.69 5.47 -19.38
CA GLY A 283 -33.75 5.71 -20.36
C GLY A 283 -34.70 6.86 -20.00
N GLN A 284 -34.68 7.37 -18.76
CA GLN A 284 -35.44 8.55 -18.35
C GLN A 284 -34.76 9.88 -18.71
N GLY A 285 -33.51 9.86 -19.23
CA GLY A 285 -32.77 11.09 -19.52
C GLY A 285 -32.47 11.93 -18.28
N THR A 286 -32.71 11.35 -17.10
CA THR A 286 -32.17 11.79 -15.82
C THR A 286 -30.63 11.81 -15.94
N TRP A 287 -30.08 10.89 -16.76
CA TRP A 287 -28.68 10.53 -16.80
C TRP A 287 -27.98 10.78 -18.21
N PRO A 288 -27.77 12.04 -18.69
CA PRO A 288 -27.24 12.41 -20.04
C PRO A 288 -25.71 12.34 -20.44
N SER A 289 -24.79 13.10 -19.84
CA SER A 289 -23.45 13.58 -20.34
C SER A 289 -22.12 12.69 -20.30
N LEU A 290 -22.10 11.38 -20.57
CA LEU A 290 -21.17 10.33 -20.02
C LEU A 290 -19.76 10.02 -20.73
N ASP A 291 -18.53 10.45 -20.30
CA ASP A 291 -17.14 10.35 -21.00
C ASP A 291 -16.25 9.03 -21.06
N ASP A 292 -15.43 8.57 -20.05
CA ASP A 292 -14.86 7.19 -19.60
C ASP A 292 -15.59 6.23 -18.33
N LEU A 293 -16.67 5.27 -18.12
CA LEU A 293 -17.31 3.78 -18.30
C LEU A 293 -16.60 2.36 -17.96
N SER A 294 -16.76 1.82 -16.73
CA SER A 294 -16.40 0.63 -15.89
C SER A 294 -17.59 0.17 -14.79
N LEU A 295 -18.50 -0.90 -14.50
CA LEU A 295 -18.83 -2.48 -14.29
C LEU A 295 -17.89 -3.82 -13.85
N GLU A 296 -17.24 -4.06 -12.61
CA GLU A 296 -16.36 -5.21 -12.05
C GLU A 296 -16.82 -6.09 -10.80
N ARG A 297 -16.59 -7.39 -10.65
CA ARG A 297 -17.07 -8.51 -9.78
C ARG A 297 -18.53 -9.11 -9.81
N VAL A 298 -19.33 -9.33 -10.89
CA VAL A 298 -20.65 -10.02 -10.96
C VAL A 298 -20.68 -11.47 -11.44
N GLY A 299 -21.88 -12.04 -11.27
CA GLY A 299 -22.67 -12.36 -12.47
C GLY A 299 -24.19 -12.03 -12.41
N GLN A 300 -24.68 -10.87 -12.87
CA GLN A 300 -26.05 -10.82 -13.42
C GLN A 300 -26.12 -11.62 -14.72
N GLN A 301 -27.31 -11.79 -15.28
CA GLN A 301 -27.49 -12.52 -16.54
C GLN A 301 -27.16 -11.65 -17.76
N ASP A 302 -26.58 -12.26 -18.80
CA ASP A 302 -26.13 -11.64 -20.07
C ASP A 302 -27.17 -10.69 -20.73
N HIS A 303 -28.47 -10.97 -20.58
CA HIS A 303 -29.53 -10.12 -21.12
C HIS A 303 -29.75 -8.82 -20.32
N ALA A 304 -29.52 -8.82 -18.99
CA ALA A 304 -29.65 -7.64 -18.14
C ALA A 304 -28.50 -6.65 -18.40
N PHE A 305 -27.32 -7.21 -18.66
CA PHE A 305 -26.18 -6.48 -19.23
C PHE A 305 -26.50 -5.84 -20.56
N ALA A 306 -26.94 -6.62 -21.55
CA ALA A 306 -27.29 -6.11 -22.87
C ALA A 306 -28.35 -5.00 -22.79
N ALA A 307 -29.38 -5.15 -21.95
CA ALA A 307 -30.39 -4.12 -21.70
C ALA A 307 -29.80 -2.84 -21.09
N THR A 308 -28.82 -2.97 -20.21
CA THR A 308 -28.08 -1.83 -19.64
C THR A 308 -27.20 -1.16 -20.70
N LEU A 309 -26.44 -1.94 -21.49
CA LEU A 309 -25.59 -1.43 -22.58
C LEU A 309 -26.37 -0.75 -23.71
N ALA A 310 -27.64 -1.12 -23.91
CA ALA A 310 -28.49 -0.53 -24.94
C ALA A 310 -28.91 0.93 -24.63
N HIS A 311 -28.94 1.33 -23.36
CA HIS A 311 -29.39 2.65 -22.93
C HIS A 311 -28.25 3.64 -22.61
N LEU A 312 -27.02 3.28 -22.97
CA LEU A 312 -25.86 4.15 -22.79
C LEU A 312 -25.84 5.29 -23.84
N PRO A 313 -25.49 6.53 -23.47
CA PRO A 313 -24.92 7.54 -24.38
C PRO A 313 -23.54 7.07 -24.96
N PRO A 314 -22.71 7.91 -25.64
CA PRO A 314 -21.44 7.50 -26.27
C PRO A 314 -20.18 7.72 -25.41
N LEU A 315 -19.13 6.94 -25.70
CA LEU A 315 -18.39 6.25 -24.64
C LEU A 315 -16.87 6.03 -24.92
N ARG A 316 -15.94 6.55 -24.10
CA ARG A 316 -14.48 6.62 -24.33
C ARG A 316 -13.52 5.47 -23.87
N SER A 317 -13.82 4.41 -23.09
CA SER A 317 -12.87 3.29 -22.71
C SER A 317 -13.52 2.16 -21.83
N PHE A 318 -12.91 1.08 -21.31
CA PHE A 318 -13.69 0.04 -20.55
C PHE A 318 -12.98 -0.82 -19.48
N ARG A 319 -13.72 -1.35 -18.50
CA ARG A 319 -13.41 -2.67 -17.87
C ARG A 319 -14.64 -3.58 -17.92
N LEU A 320 -14.57 -4.89 -17.66
CA LEU A 320 -15.64 -5.89 -17.86
C LEU A 320 -15.16 -7.30 -17.48
N ARG A 321 -14.59 -7.59 -16.30
CA ARG A 321 -14.40 -9.02 -15.91
C ARG A 321 -15.80 -9.67 -15.70
N ALA A 322 -16.00 -10.98 -15.41
CA ALA A 322 -17.28 -11.58 -14.90
C ALA A 322 -17.44 -13.11 -14.97
N ASN A 323 -18.27 -13.61 -14.04
CA ASN A 323 -18.74 -14.99 -13.93
C ASN A 323 -19.94 -15.35 -14.85
N ASN A 324 -20.48 -14.41 -15.65
CA ASN A 324 -21.73 -14.56 -16.41
C ASN A 324 -21.74 -13.71 -17.72
N PHE A 325 -20.59 -13.45 -18.35
CA PHE A 325 -20.54 -12.60 -19.55
C PHE A 325 -20.82 -13.41 -20.83
N GLY A 326 -21.82 -13.00 -21.63
CA GLY A 326 -22.20 -13.77 -22.81
C GLY A 326 -22.22 -13.00 -24.13
N PRO A 327 -22.59 -13.69 -25.22
CA PRO A 327 -22.63 -13.11 -26.56
C PRO A 327 -23.64 -11.95 -26.73
N LEU A 328 -24.69 -11.84 -25.91
CA LEU A 328 -25.62 -10.71 -26.01
C LEU A 328 -24.97 -9.42 -25.50
N THR A 329 -24.24 -9.50 -24.39
CA THR A 329 -23.43 -8.37 -23.90
C THR A 329 -22.34 -8.04 -24.92
N PHE A 330 -21.58 -9.03 -25.40
CA PHE A 330 -20.49 -8.76 -26.36
C PHE A 330 -20.97 -8.15 -27.70
N ASN A 331 -22.11 -8.58 -28.21
CA ASN A 331 -22.65 -8.00 -29.44
C ASN A 331 -23.25 -6.60 -29.22
N THR A 332 -23.82 -6.33 -28.03
CA THR A 332 -24.32 -4.97 -27.69
C THR A 332 -23.14 -4.01 -27.45
N LEU A 333 -22.10 -4.47 -26.77
CA LEU A 333 -20.80 -3.82 -26.61
C LEU A 333 -20.22 -3.41 -27.98
N ARG A 334 -20.06 -4.37 -28.90
CA ARG A 334 -19.59 -4.14 -30.27
C ARG A 334 -20.42 -3.08 -30.99
N ALA A 335 -21.75 -3.22 -30.96
CA ALA A 335 -22.69 -2.36 -31.69
C ALA A 335 -22.91 -0.96 -31.07
N ARG A 336 -22.29 -0.65 -29.93
CA ARG A 336 -22.42 0.64 -29.24
C ARG A 336 -21.08 1.34 -29.00
N LEU A 337 -20.01 0.60 -28.69
CA LEU A 337 -18.82 1.15 -28.00
C LEU A 337 -17.51 1.02 -28.79
N PHE A 338 -17.40 0.08 -29.75
CA PHE A 338 -16.13 -0.15 -30.46
C PHE A 338 -15.64 1.06 -31.27
N ASP A 339 -16.57 1.92 -31.70
CA ASP A 339 -16.30 3.18 -32.40
C ASP A 339 -15.85 4.33 -31.47
N THR A 340 -15.85 4.13 -30.15
CA THR A 340 -15.58 5.20 -29.16
C THR A 340 -14.60 4.78 -28.04
N VAL A 341 -14.50 3.49 -27.71
CA VAL A 341 -13.70 2.92 -26.61
C VAL A 341 -12.17 2.99 -26.84
N SER A 342 -11.42 3.48 -25.86
CA SER A 342 -9.96 3.68 -25.92
C SER A 342 -9.13 2.86 -24.92
N VAL A 343 -9.72 2.14 -23.96
CA VAL A 343 -8.97 1.42 -22.93
C VAL A 343 -9.78 0.22 -22.41
N LEU A 344 -9.86 -0.90 -23.10
CA LEU A 344 -10.74 -2.02 -22.78
C LEU A 344 -10.07 -3.04 -21.80
N ASP A 345 -10.72 -3.45 -20.71
CA ASP A 345 -10.21 -4.46 -19.75
C ASP A 345 -11.24 -5.59 -19.56
N LEU A 346 -10.94 -6.70 -20.19
CA LEU A 346 -11.72 -7.92 -20.27
C LEU A 346 -10.93 -9.09 -19.62
N ALA A 347 -10.05 -8.79 -18.64
CA ALA A 347 -9.40 -9.79 -17.80
C ALA A 347 -10.44 -10.51 -16.92
N ASP A 348 -10.10 -11.56 -16.18
CA ASP A 348 -10.93 -12.33 -15.23
C ASP A 348 -12.42 -12.59 -15.62
N ILE A 349 -12.69 -12.81 -16.91
CA ILE A 349 -13.97 -13.33 -17.42
C ILE A 349 -13.76 -14.79 -17.80
N ASP A 350 -14.50 -15.70 -17.17
CA ASP A 350 -14.43 -17.14 -17.49
C ASP A 350 -14.92 -17.43 -18.93
N ASP A 351 -15.96 -16.72 -19.37
CA ASP A 351 -16.64 -16.90 -20.68
C ASP A 351 -16.02 -16.08 -21.84
N PHE A 352 -14.98 -15.26 -21.61
CA PHE A 352 -14.43 -14.40 -22.67
C PHE A 352 -13.47 -15.13 -23.60
N THR A 353 -14.06 -15.66 -24.66
CA THR A 353 -13.34 -16.48 -25.64
C THR A 353 -12.28 -15.71 -26.44
N SER A 354 -11.25 -16.42 -26.87
CA SER A 354 -10.25 -16.00 -27.86
C SER A 354 -10.84 -15.25 -29.06
N ARG A 355 -11.96 -15.72 -29.61
CA ARG A 355 -12.67 -15.06 -30.72
C ARG A 355 -13.10 -13.64 -30.36
N MET A 356 -13.61 -13.42 -29.14
CA MET A 356 -14.04 -12.11 -28.67
C MET A 356 -12.85 -11.16 -28.46
N ALA A 357 -11.72 -11.70 -27.98
CA ALA A 357 -10.46 -10.94 -27.87
C ALA A 357 -9.90 -10.54 -29.24
N LEU A 358 -9.98 -11.41 -30.25
CA LEU A 358 -9.57 -11.09 -31.61
C LEU A 358 -10.52 -10.11 -32.29
N ASP A 359 -11.83 -10.25 -32.11
CA ASP A 359 -12.82 -9.28 -32.60
C ASP A 359 -12.55 -7.87 -32.05
N VAL A 360 -12.17 -7.74 -30.77
CA VAL A 360 -11.73 -6.48 -30.16
C VAL A 360 -10.51 -5.90 -30.88
N LEU A 361 -9.45 -6.70 -31.08
CA LEU A 361 -8.23 -6.24 -31.75
C LEU A 361 -8.44 -5.91 -33.24
N GLN A 362 -9.44 -6.52 -33.87
CA GLN A 362 -9.80 -6.33 -35.29
C GLN A 362 -10.82 -5.21 -35.55
N GLU A 363 -11.59 -4.78 -34.55
CA GLU A 363 -12.70 -3.82 -34.76
C GLU A 363 -12.59 -2.55 -33.88
N CYS A 364 -11.90 -2.54 -32.74
CA CYS A 364 -11.71 -1.35 -31.89
C CYS A 364 -10.57 -0.44 -32.40
N VAL A 365 -10.87 0.53 -33.27
CA VAL A 365 -9.88 1.42 -33.90
C VAL A 365 -9.22 2.44 -32.95
N HIS A 366 -9.84 2.76 -31.81
CA HIS A 366 -9.37 3.80 -30.87
C HIS A 366 -8.61 3.25 -29.64
N LEU A 367 -8.39 1.94 -29.57
CA LEU A 367 -7.89 1.23 -28.39
C LEU A 367 -6.40 1.48 -28.08
N GLU A 368 -6.10 2.04 -26.90
CA GLU A 368 -4.76 2.35 -26.36
C GLU A 368 -4.26 1.36 -25.29
N LYS A 369 -5.10 0.86 -24.36
CA LYS A 369 -4.72 -0.25 -23.46
C LYS A 369 -5.76 -1.37 -23.56
N PHE A 370 -5.32 -2.60 -23.75
CA PHE A 370 -6.17 -3.80 -23.73
C PHE A 370 -5.69 -4.77 -22.66
N TYR A 371 -6.60 -5.16 -21.78
CA TYR A 371 -6.46 -6.29 -20.88
C TYR A 371 -7.51 -7.31 -21.31
N GLY A 372 -7.18 -8.60 -21.38
CA GLY A 372 -8.08 -9.61 -21.89
C GLY A 372 -7.70 -11.02 -21.42
N GLY A 373 -8.64 -11.96 -21.58
CA GLY A 373 -8.44 -13.37 -21.27
C GLY A 373 -7.50 -14.11 -22.22
N ILE A 374 -7.88 -15.32 -22.62
CA ILE A 374 -7.04 -16.24 -23.40
C ILE A 374 -7.28 -16.06 -24.90
N ILE A 375 -6.21 -15.82 -25.66
CA ILE A 375 -6.18 -15.89 -27.13
C ILE A 375 -5.50 -17.20 -27.55
N THR A 376 -6.09 -17.95 -28.49
CA THR A 376 -5.40 -19.09 -29.10
C THR A 376 -4.69 -18.69 -30.37
N ALA A 377 -3.46 -19.18 -30.55
CA ALA A 377 -2.69 -18.97 -31.78
C ALA A 377 -3.31 -19.71 -32.98
N GLN A 378 -4.20 -20.69 -32.75
CA GLN A 378 -4.98 -21.33 -33.80
C GLN A 378 -6.03 -20.36 -34.36
N ASP A 379 -6.69 -19.56 -33.52
CA ASP A 379 -7.65 -18.54 -33.99
C ASP A 379 -6.92 -17.41 -34.75
N ILE A 380 -5.71 -17.02 -34.31
CA ILE A 380 -4.87 -16.08 -35.07
C ILE A 380 -4.53 -16.62 -36.48
N ASP A 381 -4.15 -17.89 -36.61
CA ASP A 381 -3.79 -18.52 -37.89
C ASP A 381 -5.02 -18.75 -38.80
N ASN A 382 -6.19 -19.03 -38.20
CA ASN A 382 -7.47 -19.12 -38.91
C ASN A 382 -7.95 -17.75 -39.45
N GLU A 383 -7.58 -16.65 -38.81
CA GLU A 383 -8.16 -15.33 -39.05
C GLU A 383 -7.22 -14.37 -39.80
N GLN A 384 -7.38 -14.33 -41.13
CA GLN A 384 -6.63 -13.44 -42.02
C GLN A 384 -7.01 -11.94 -41.90
N ARG A 385 -7.71 -11.53 -40.84
CA ARG A 385 -8.07 -10.13 -40.57
C ARG A 385 -6.95 -9.44 -39.78
N PRO A 386 -6.38 -8.32 -40.26
CA PRO A 386 -5.37 -7.58 -39.50
C PRO A 386 -6.00 -6.91 -38.27
N TRP A 387 -5.21 -6.80 -37.20
CA TRP A 387 -5.58 -5.96 -36.05
C TRP A 387 -5.57 -4.48 -36.46
N VAL A 388 -6.62 -3.74 -36.06
CA VAL A 388 -6.81 -2.31 -36.41
C VAL A 388 -6.41 -1.37 -35.28
N CYS A 389 -6.21 -1.89 -34.07
CA CYS A 389 -5.79 -1.16 -32.86
C CYS A 389 -4.32 -0.72 -32.91
N LEU A 390 -3.90 -0.02 -33.98
CA LEU A 390 -2.55 0.52 -34.17
C LEU A 390 -2.21 1.68 -33.19
N GLY A 391 -3.12 2.00 -32.27
CA GLY A 391 -2.92 2.88 -31.11
C GLY A 391 -2.43 2.17 -29.85
N LEU A 392 -2.43 0.82 -29.82
CA LEU A 392 -2.23 0.04 -28.60
C LEU A 392 -0.83 0.21 -28.00
N LYS A 393 -0.79 0.78 -26.79
CA LYS A 393 0.40 0.99 -25.94
C LYS A 393 0.60 -0.17 -24.95
N ARG A 394 -0.47 -0.80 -24.49
CA ARG A 394 -0.43 -1.88 -23.50
C ARG A 394 -1.32 -3.05 -23.90
N LEU A 395 -0.76 -4.26 -23.87
CA LEU A 395 -1.46 -5.53 -24.10
C LEU A 395 -1.16 -6.50 -22.95
N ALA A 396 -2.20 -6.95 -22.25
CA ALA A 396 -2.12 -8.03 -21.27
C ALA A 396 -3.13 -9.13 -21.63
N THR A 397 -2.64 -10.30 -22.03
CA THR A 397 -3.48 -11.44 -22.50
C THR A 397 -2.67 -12.74 -22.52
N ILE A 398 -3.31 -13.90 -22.36
CA ILE A 398 -2.63 -15.20 -22.38
C ILE A 398 -2.67 -15.79 -23.79
N ILE A 399 -1.52 -15.96 -24.46
CA ILE A 399 -1.47 -16.52 -25.83
C ILE A 399 -1.09 -18.01 -25.80
N VAL A 400 -2.04 -18.88 -26.12
CA VAL A 400 -1.86 -20.34 -26.11
C VAL A 400 -1.61 -20.86 -27.52
N SER A 401 -0.48 -21.53 -27.75
CA SER A 401 -0.11 -22.11 -29.05
C SER A 401 -0.04 -23.63 -29.02
N GLY A 402 -0.65 -24.28 -30.04
CA GLY A 402 -0.68 -25.74 -30.19
C GLY A 402 0.35 -26.31 -31.18
N THR A 403 0.95 -25.47 -32.04
CA THR A 403 1.88 -25.91 -33.10
C THR A 403 2.98 -24.88 -33.38
N GLU A 404 4.09 -25.32 -33.98
CA GLU A 404 5.17 -24.40 -34.38
C GLU A 404 4.73 -23.38 -35.45
N THR A 405 3.75 -23.74 -36.28
CA THR A 405 3.14 -22.84 -37.29
C THR A 405 2.25 -21.78 -36.65
N SER A 406 1.36 -22.15 -35.72
CA SER A 406 0.48 -21.20 -35.03
C SER A 406 1.28 -20.21 -34.17
N SER A 407 2.37 -20.67 -33.51
CA SER A 407 3.31 -19.76 -32.83
C SER A 407 3.86 -18.67 -33.76
N LYS A 408 4.18 -19.01 -35.02
CA LYS A 408 4.67 -18.02 -36.00
C LYS A 408 3.59 -16.99 -36.35
N ALA A 409 2.34 -17.41 -36.56
CA ALA A 409 1.23 -16.50 -36.84
C ALA A 409 1.01 -15.50 -35.70
N ALA A 410 1.07 -15.97 -34.44
CA ALA A 410 0.95 -15.11 -33.25
C ALA A 410 2.06 -14.05 -33.17
N PHE A 411 3.33 -14.43 -33.37
CA PHE A 411 4.44 -13.46 -33.38
C PHE A 411 4.39 -12.50 -34.57
N GLU A 412 3.92 -12.94 -35.75
CA GLU A 412 3.73 -12.05 -36.89
C GLU A 412 2.64 -11.01 -36.63
N ALA A 413 1.52 -11.40 -35.99
CA ALA A 413 0.48 -10.47 -35.58
C ALA A 413 0.99 -9.45 -34.55
N LEU A 414 1.66 -9.91 -33.48
CA LEU A 414 2.28 -9.05 -32.47
C LEU A 414 3.29 -8.06 -33.06
N SER A 415 4.09 -8.47 -34.06
CA SER A 415 5.10 -7.61 -34.70
C SER A 415 4.53 -6.36 -35.39
N ARG A 416 3.22 -6.32 -35.63
CA ARG A 416 2.52 -5.19 -36.26
C ARG A 416 2.11 -4.10 -35.25
N LEU A 417 2.16 -4.38 -33.94
CA LEU A 417 1.86 -3.43 -32.87
C LEU A 417 3.07 -2.53 -32.54
N THR A 418 3.44 -1.65 -33.48
CA THR A 418 4.66 -0.82 -33.41
C THR A 418 4.68 0.25 -32.31
N LYS A 419 3.59 0.41 -31.54
CA LYS A 419 3.48 1.32 -30.38
C LYS A 419 3.45 0.61 -29.03
N LEU A 420 3.65 -0.70 -28.99
CA LEU A 420 3.50 -1.48 -27.77
C LEU A 420 4.64 -1.17 -26.78
N GLU A 421 4.31 -0.48 -25.69
CA GLU A 421 5.20 -0.08 -24.59
C GLU A 421 5.25 -1.16 -23.48
N ASP A 422 4.15 -1.89 -23.28
CA ASP A 422 4.03 -2.97 -22.29
C ASP A 422 3.29 -4.19 -22.86
N LEU A 423 3.85 -5.38 -22.64
CA LEU A 423 3.36 -6.67 -23.15
C LEU A 423 3.46 -7.74 -22.06
N ASP A 424 2.31 -8.16 -21.54
CA ASP A 424 2.17 -9.32 -20.65
C ASP A 424 1.50 -10.47 -21.41
N LEU A 425 2.10 -11.67 -21.28
CA LEU A 425 1.71 -12.90 -21.95
C LEU A 425 1.28 -14.04 -20.99
N GLY A 426 1.27 -13.81 -19.67
CA GLY A 426 0.80 -14.79 -18.68
C GLY A 426 1.58 -16.12 -18.67
N MET A 427 2.90 -16.06 -18.78
CA MET A 427 3.78 -17.19 -19.14
C MET A 427 3.98 -18.31 -18.10
N ASP A 428 3.31 -18.29 -16.93
CA ASP A 428 3.65 -19.17 -15.80
C ASP A 428 3.39 -20.68 -16.01
N GLU A 429 2.58 -21.08 -17.01
CA GLU A 429 2.25 -22.50 -17.27
C GLU A 429 2.72 -23.08 -18.63
N LEU A 430 3.19 -22.24 -19.57
CA LEU A 430 3.50 -22.67 -20.94
C LEU A 430 4.82 -23.45 -21.06
N LYS A 431 4.75 -24.77 -21.22
CA LYS A 431 5.91 -25.61 -21.58
C LYS A 431 6.28 -25.41 -23.06
N LEU A 432 7.42 -24.77 -23.32
CA LEU A 432 8.01 -24.71 -24.65
C LEU A 432 8.33 -26.11 -25.20
N TYR A 433 7.70 -26.50 -26.30
CA TYR A 433 8.02 -27.71 -27.05
C TYR A 433 8.39 -27.48 -28.53
N VAL A 434 8.05 -26.33 -29.11
CA VAL A 434 8.28 -26.00 -30.53
C VAL A 434 8.51 -24.49 -30.71
N LEU A 435 9.71 -24.12 -31.13
CA LEU A 435 10.22 -22.74 -31.30
C LEU A 435 11.61 -22.60 -32.01
N PRO A 436 12.51 -23.60 -32.14
CA PRO A 436 13.90 -23.36 -32.60
C PRO A 436 14.06 -22.73 -33.99
N ALA A 437 13.13 -22.95 -34.91
CA ALA A 437 13.31 -22.63 -36.33
C ALA A 437 13.07 -21.15 -36.67
N GLY A 438 12.06 -20.51 -36.08
CA GLY A 438 11.62 -19.16 -36.48
C GLY A 438 12.33 -17.99 -35.82
N LEU A 439 13.00 -18.22 -34.67
CA LEU A 439 13.65 -17.16 -33.89
C LEU A 439 15.02 -16.72 -34.45
N ILE A 440 15.55 -17.40 -35.47
CA ILE A 440 16.88 -17.14 -36.02
C ILE A 440 16.88 -15.88 -36.90
N ASP A 441 15.74 -15.53 -37.52
CA ASP A 441 15.60 -14.43 -38.47
C ASP A 441 15.20 -13.07 -37.82
N LEU A 442 15.13 -13.01 -36.48
CA LEU A 442 14.73 -11.79 -35.75
C LEU A 442 15.91 -10.84 -35.48
N HIS A 443 15.62 -9.53 -35.44
CA HIS A 443 16.60 -8.49 -35.13
C HIS A 443 17.13 -8.61 -33.69
N GLU A 444 18.40 -8.29 -33.41
CA GLU A 444 18.98 -8.42 -32.04
C GLU A 444 18.19 -7.62 -30.99
N GLU A 445 17.55 -6.50 -31.34
CA GLU A 445 16.72 -5.72 -30.41
C GLU A 445 15.41 -6.44 -30.05
N LEU A 446 14.73 -7.06 -31.03
CA LEU A 446 13.55 -7.89 -30.76
C LEU A 446 13.95 -9.16 -30.00
N LEU A 447 15.09 -9.76 -30.33
CA LEU A 447 15.65 -10.88 -29.55
C LEU A 447 16.06 -10.46 -28.13
N ALA A 448 16.47 -9.21 -27.90
CA ALA A 448 16.76 -8.70 -26.56
C ALA A 448 15.47 -8.43 -25.75
N ILE A 449 14.43 -7.87 -26.38
CA ILE A 449 13.11 -7.69 -25.76
C ILE A 449 12.53 -9.07 -25.41
N ILE A 450 12.47 -9.99 -26.37
CA ILE A 450 11.99 -11.37 -26.17
C ILE A 450 12.85 -12.11 -25.12
N ALA A 451 14.18 -11.99 -25.15
CA ALA A 451 15.04 -12.60 -24.13
C ALA A 451 14.95 -11.92 -22.75
N SER A 452 14.32 -10.75 -22.64
CA SER A 452 14.02 -10.09 -21.37
C SER A 452 12.64 -10.47 -20.81
N SER A 453 11.70 -10.92 -21.66
CA SER A 453 10.39 -11.46 -21.25
C SER A 453 10.33 -12.99 -21.18
N LEU A 454 11.27 -13.71 -21.79
CA LEU A 454 11.41 -15.17 -21.66
C LEU A 454 11.95 -15.58 -20.29
N SER A 455 11.43 -16.69 -19.74
CA SER A 455 12.03 -17.28 -18.56
C SER A 455 13.42 -17.85 -18.84
N LYS A 456 14.23 -18.00 -17.80
CA LYS A 456 15.60 -18.50 -17.95
C LYS A 456 15.68 -19.97 -18.40
N ARG A 457 14.65 -20.76 -18.09
CA ARG A 457 14.47 -22.13 -18.64
C ARG A 457 14.45 -22.06 -20.17
N ASP A 458 13.61 -21.16 -20.68
CA ASP A 458 13.25 -21.04 -22.09
C ASP A 458 14.41 -20.46 -22.89
N LEU A 459 15.08 -19.44 -22.33
CA LEU A 459 16.32 -18.90 -22.86
C LEU A 459 17.44 -19.96 -22.89
N THR A 460 17.50 -20.89 -21.93
CA THR A 460 18.43 -22.04 -22.02
C THR A 460 18.03 -22.98 -23.15
N GLN A 461 16.75 -23.36 -23.23
CA GLN A 461 16.25 -24.30 -24.23
C GLN A 461 16.49 -23.76 -25.65
N LEU A 462 16.24 -22.47 -25.86
CA LEU A 462 16.55 -21.71 -27.08
C LEU A 462 18.04 -21.73 -27.44
N ILE A 463 18.92 -21.38 -26.48
CA ILE A 463 20.38 -21.39 -26.67
C ILE A 463 20.92 -22.81 -26.92
N SER A 464 20.28 -23.85 -26.35
CA SER A 464 20.67 -25.25 -26.55
C SER A 464 20.21 -25.82 -27.89
N SER A 465 19.05 -25.36 -28.39
CA SER A 465 18.47 -25.84 -29.65
C SER A 465 19.08 -25.13 -30.87
N CYS A 466 19.50 -23.87 -30.73
CA CYS A 466 20.15 -23.13 -31.82
C CYS A 466 21.64 -22.86 -31.56
N ARG A 467 22.50 -23.58 -32.30
CA ARG A 467 23.96 -23.44 -32.25
C ARG A 467 24.45 -22.03 -32.63
N GLN A 468 23.70 -21.27 -33.43
CA GLN A 468 24.05 -19.88 -33.78
C GLN A 468 23.78 -18.92 -32.61
N LEU A 469 22.61 -19.01 -31.96
CA LEU A 469 22.29 -18.21 -30.77
C LEU A 469 23.28 -18.45 -29.62
N SER A 470 23.84 -19.67 -29.52
CA SER A 470 24.93 -19.98 -28.57
C SER A 470 26.25 -19.19 -28.78
N GLN A 471 26.35 -18.42 -29.86
CA GLN A 471 27.49 -17.54 -30.17
C GLN A 471 27.21 -16.04 -29.97
N SER A 472 25.95 -15.60 -29.84
CA SER A 472 25.66 -14.17 -29.61
C SER A 472 26.19 -13.72 -28.24
N SER A 473 27.08 -12.73 -28.25
CA SER A 473 27.59 -12.12 -27.02
C SER A 473 26.50 -11.40 -26.23
N SER A 474 25.47 -10.89 -26.90
CA SER A 474 24.34 -10.16 -26.30
C SER A 474 23.47 -11.12 -25.49
N LEU A 475 23.03 -12.22 -26.11
CA LEU A 475 22.23 -13.27 -25.43
C LEU A 475 23.02 -13.99 -24.35
N LEU A 476 24.32 -14.28 -24.56
CA LEU A 476 25.19 -14.82 -23.52
C LEU A 476 25.36 -13.84 -22.35
N ALA A 477 25.54 -12.54 -22.60
CA ALA A 477 25.67 -11.55 -21.54
C ALA A 477 24.39 -11.44 -20.69
N LEU A 478 23.20 -11.52 -21.31
CA LEU A 478 21.91 -11.58 -20.60
C LEU A 478 21.78 -12.89 -19.80
N PHE A 479 21.96 -14.04 -20.45
CA PHE A 479 21.81 -15.36 -19.83
C PHE A 479 22.74 -15.58 -18.62
N TRP A 480 23.99 -15.11 -18.71
CA TRP A 480 24.98 -15.23 -17.65
C TRP A 480 24.99 -14.05 -16.66
N LYS A 481 24.19 -12.98 -16.86
CA LYS A 481 24.11 -11.81 -15.96
C LYS A 481 23.78 -12.22 -14.53
N GLU A 482 22.79 -13.10 -14.38
CA GLU A 482 22.20 -13.49 -13.10
C GLU A 482 22.06 -15.00 -13.05
N ILE A 483 22.91 -15.64 -12.24
CA ILE A 483 22.98 -17.10 -12.11
C ILE A 483 22.32 -17.53 -10.80
N SER A 484 21.51 -18.58 -10.88
CA SER A 484 20.98 -19.34 -9.74
C SER A 484 21.30 -20.80 -10.00
N LEU A 485 21.90 -21.49 -9.02
CA LEU A 485 22.21 -22.91 -9.07
C LEU A 485 21.53 -23.62 -7.90
N GLU A 486 20.86 -24.74 -8.18
CA GLU A 486 20.36 -25.70 -7.20
C GLU A 486 21.30 -26.92 -7.19
N SER A 487 21.46 -27.59 -6.05
CA SER A 487 22.30 -28.78 -5.94
C SER A 487 21.65 -30.05 -6.48
N ASP A 488 22.49 -30.94 -7.03
CA ASP A 488 22.12 -32.20 -7.69
C ASP A 488 22.23 -33.46 -6.79
N PHE A 489 22.58 -33.31 -5.50
CA PHE A 489 22.84 -34.48 -4.64
C PHE A 489 21.59 -35.40 -4.56
N PRO A 490 21.70 -36.69 -4.97
CA PRO A 490 20.54 -37.47 -5.40
C PRO A 490 19.56 -37.91 -4.29
N ASN A 491 19.92 -37.75 -3.02
CA ASN A 491 19.04 -38.04 -1.88
C ASN A 491 18.25 -36.82 -1.38
N TYR A 492 18.57 -35.61 -1.85
CA TYR A 492 18.00 -34.36 -1.34
C TYR A 492 16.87 -33.88 -2.26
N ARG A 493 15.64 -34.31 -1.96
CA ARG A 493 14.44 -33.65 -2.48
C ARG A 493 13.94 -32.68 -1.43
N CYS A 494 14.29 -31.39 -1.57
CA CYS A 494 13.72 -30.36 -0.72
C CYS A 494 12.19 -30.33 -0.87
N ASN A 495 11.47 -30.32 0.26
CA ASN A 495 10.01 -30.39 0.36
C ASN A 495 9.36 -29.02 0.64
N VAL A 496 10.08 -27.91 0.42
CA VAL A 496 9.57 -26.56 0.65
C VAL A 496 8.48 -26.18 -0.36
N ASN A 497 7.43 -25.53 0.14
CA ASN A 497 6.23 -25.19 -0.61
C ASN A 497 6.24 -23.73 -1.09
N ARG A 498 5.89 -23.56 -2.37
CA ARG A 498 5.48 -22.31 -3.07
C ARG A 498 6.59 -21.33 -3.53
N THR A 499 6.16 -20.50 -4.50
CA THR A 499 6.80 -19.36 -5.20
C THR A 499 8.15 -19.54 -5.91
N TYR A 500 9.10 -20.37 -5.45
CA TYR A 500 10.35 -20.61 -6.19
C TYR A 500 10.46 -22.06 -6.72
N ARG A 501 10.33 -22.23 -8.04
CA ARG A 501 10.76 -23.43 -8.77
C ARG A 501 12.14 -23.17 -9.41
N PRO A 502 13.25 -23.74 -8.93
CA PRO A 502 14.53 -23.63 -9.61
C PRO A 502 14.51 -24.36 -10.97
N CYS A 503 15.37 -23.93 -11.90
CA CYS A 503 15.49 -24.53 -13.23
C CYS A 503 16.22 -25.88 -13.19
N LYS A 504 15.51 -26.96 -12.81
CA LYS A 504 16.06 -28.33 -12.66
C LYS A 504 16.68 -28.94 -13.93
N ASP A 505 16.49 -28.33 -15.09
CA ASP A 505 16.87 -28.89 -16.39
C ASP A 505 18.25 -28.44 -16.91
N VAL A 506 19.06 -27.73 -16.11
CA VAL A 506 20.36 -27.16 -16.58
C VAL A 506 21.52 -27.44 -15.63
N ARG A 507 22.15 -28.61 -15.79
CA ARG A 507 23.42 -28.95 -15.10
C ARG A 507 24.59 -28.11 -15.61
N ILE A 508 24.73 -26.88 -15.10
CA ILE A 508 25.87 -26.01 -15.38
C ILE A 508 27.10 -26.51 -14.62
N SER A 509 28.00 -27.23 -15.29
CA SER A 509 29.25 -27.67 -14.68
C SER A 509 30.16 -26.49 -14.29
N ALA A 510 30.94 -26.64 -13.20
CA ALA A 510 31.89 -25.62 -12.74
C ALA A 510 32.83 -25.13 -13.86
N ARG A 511 33.28 -26.02 -14.76
CA ARG A 511 34.08 -25.67 -15.94
C ARG A 511 33.35 -24.71 -16.88
N ARG A 512 32.04 -24.93 -17.13
CA ARG A 512 31.22 -24.04 -17.97
C ARG A 512 30.96 -22.72 -17.25
N LEU A 513 30.66 -22.75 -15.95
CA LEU A 513 30.47 -21.54 -15.15
C LEU A 513 31.73 -20.64 -15.16
N ASN A 514 32.91 -21.24 -14.97
CA ASN A 514 34.20 -20.55 -15.01
C ASN A 514 34.46 -19.88 -16.39
N GLN A 515 34.14 -20.57 -17.49
CA GLN A 515 34.27 -20.04 -18.86
C GLN A 515 33.47 -18.74 -19.08
N TYR A 516 32.35 -18.55 -18.37
CA TYR A 516 31.46 -17.39 -18.49
C TYR A 516 31.48 -16.46 -17.26
N ALA A 517 32.34 -16.70 -16.27
CA ALA A 517 32.37 -15.99 -14.98
C ALA A 517 32.51 -14.45 -15.10
N ARG A 518 33.10 -13.95 -16.20
CA ARG A 518 33.22 -12.52 -16.53
C ARG A 518 31.90 -11.80 -16.83
N PHE A 519 30.80 -12.54 -17.00
CA PHE A 519 29.46 -11.97 -17.28
C PHE A 519 28.57 -11.93 -16.03
N VAL A 520 28.84 -12.77 -15.03
CA VAL A 520 28.04 -12.90 -13.81
C VAL A 520 28.14 -11.63 -12.95
N ARG A 521 26.98 -11.03 -12.66
CA ARG A 521 26.81 -9.90 -11.75
C ARG A 521 26.03 -10.26 -10.49
N SER A 522 25.08 -11.18 -10.62
CA SER A 522 24.33 -11.79 -9.52
C SER A 522 24.57 -13.31 -9.52
N LEU A 523 24.86 -13.89 -8.36
CA LEU A 523 24.98 -15.33 -8.17
C LEU A 523 24.14 -15.75 -6.96
N SER A 524 23.30 -16.76 -7.12
CA SER A 524 22.55 -17.42 -6.06
C SER A 524 22.95 -18.89 -6.01
N LEU A 525 23.33 -19.39 -4.84
CA LEU A 525 23.65 -20.81 -4.59
C LEU A 525 22.64 -21.38 -3.59
N PHE A 526 21.97 -22.45 -3.98
CA PHE A 526 20.99 -23.18 -3.17
C PHE A 526 21.50 -24.61 -2.93
N GLY A 527 21.91 -24.91 -1.70
CA GLY A 527 22.44 -26.23 -1.30
C GLY A 527 23.95 -26.45 -1.52
N PRO A 528 24.48 -27.64 -1.19
CA PRO A 528 25.90 -27.98 -1.26
C PRO A 528 26.39 -28.22 -2.70
N PHE A 529 27.47 -27.57 -3.12
CA PHE A 529 28.12 -27.82 -4.42
C PHE A 529 29.46 -28.55 -4.25
N GLN A 530 30.04 -29.03 -5.35
CA GLN A 530 31.40 -29.57 -5.35
C GLN A 530 32.44 -28.43 -5.19
N PRO A 531 33.63 -28.68 -4.61
CA PRO A 531 34.61 -27.63 -4.30
C PRO A 531 35.01 -26.71 -5.47
N GLU A 532 34.97 -27.19 -6.72
CA GLU A 532 35.38 -26.42 -7.90
C GLU A 532 34.47 -25.23 -8.19
N TYR A 533 33.21 -25.24 -7.76
CA TYR A 533 32.29 -24.10 -7.95
C TYR A 533 32.74 -22.88 -7.13
N TYR A 534 33.24 -23.13 -5.92
CA TYR A 534 33.66 -22.09 -4.98
C TYR A 534 35.05 -21.52 -5.30
N GLN A 535 35.85 -22.26 -6.06
CA GLN A 535 37.16 -21.81 -6.55
C GLN A 535 37.07 -20.81 -7.72
N ILE A 536 35.88 -20.52 -8.24
CA ILE A 536 35.68 -19.60 -9.39
C ILE A 536 35.72 -18.14 -8.91
N ALA A 537 36.56 -17.34 -9.56
CA ALA A 537 36.53 -15.89 -9.44
C ALA A 537 35.59 -15.28 -10.49
N PHE A 538 34.67 -14.42 -10.05
CA PHE A 538 33.66 -13.74 -10.85
C PHE A 538 33.93 -12.22 -10.81
N PRO A 539 34.76 -11.65 -11.72
CA PRO A 539 35.28 -10.28 -11.58
C PRO A 539 34.24 -9.16 -11.50
N ARG A 540 32.98 -9.44 -11.88
CA ARG A 540 31.85 -8.50 -11.90
C ARG A 540 30.74 -8.84 -10.91
N LEU A 541 30.94 -9.83 -10.03
CA LEU A 541 29.96 -10.22 -9.04
C LEU A 541 29.75 -9.07 -8.03
N HIS A 542 28.52 -8.56 -7.99
CA HIS A 542 28.09 -7.49 -7.07
C HIS A 542 27.00 -7.96 -6.13
N LYS A 543 26.20 -8.96 -6.51
CA LYS A 543 25.18 -9.57 -5.67
C LYS A 543 25.47 -11.05 -5.47
N LEU A 544 25.60 -11.48 -4.22
CA LEU A 544 25.72 -12.89 -3.85
C LEU A 544 24.57 -13.26 -2.91
N ARG A 545 23.78 -14.26 -3.28
CA ARG A 545 22.83 -14.95 -2.39
C ARG A 545 23.38 -16.33 -2.07
N LEU A 546 23.54 -16.62 -0.79
CA LEU A 546 23.81 -17.97 -0.29
C LEU A 546 22.54 -18.45 0.41
N SER A 547 22.07 -19.64 0.06
CA SER A 547 20.94 -20.29 0.72
C SER A 547 21.25 -21.74 1.02
N HIS A 548 20.86 -22.16 2.21
CA HIS A 548 21.03 -23.53 2.71
C HIS A 548 19.67 -24.24 2.87
N ASP A 549 18.76 -23.96 1.93
CA ASP A 549 17.40 -24.51 1.83
C ASP A 549 17.39 -26.01 1.46
N GLY A 550 17.77 -26.84 2.44
CA GLY A 550 17.75 -28.29 2.37
C GLY A 550 17.06 -28.89 3.58
N ASP A 551 16.22 -29.89 3.36
CA ASP A 551 15.66 -30.70 4.44
C ASP A 551 16.69 -31.72 4.94
N TYR A 552 17.44 -31.33 5.98
CA TYR A 552 18.45 -32.17 6.62
C TYR A 552 17.89 -33.06 7.73
N SER A 553 16.56 -33.14 7.92
CA SER A 553 15.95 -34.01 8.94
C SER A 553 16.32 -35.49 8.77
N SER A 554 16.64 -35.90 7.53
CA SER A 554 16.98 -37.27 7.15
C SER A 554 18.45 -37.69 7.40
N LEU A 555 19.34 -36.75 7.75
CA LEU A 555 20.72 -37.05 8.14
C LEU A 555 20.83 -37.27 9.66
N ASP A 556 21.85 -38.01 10.10
CA ASP A 556 22.30 -37.90 11.50
C ASP A 556 23.06 -36.58 11.72
N ASP A 557 23.05 -36.05 12.95
CA ASP A 557 23.57 -34.71 13.24
C ASP A 557 25.08 -34.58 12.96
N LYS A 558 25.84 -35.68 13.07
CA LYS A 558 27.28 -35.69 12.74
C LYS A 558 27.52 -35.61 11.23
N ALA A 559 26.65 -36.22 10.43
CA ALA A 559 26.66 -36.07 8.97
C ALA A 559 26.24 -34.65 8.55
N LYS A 560 25.28 -34.02 9.25
CA LYS A 560 24.92 -32.61 9.07
C LYS A 560 26.13 -31.72 9.36
N ASP A 561 26.69 -31.80 10.56
CA ASP A 561 27.82 -30.97 11.00
C ASP A 561 29.03 -31.08 10.07
N ALA A 562 29.37 -32.29 9.61
CA ALA A 562 30.47 -32.51 8.67
C ALA A 562 30.22 -31.83 7.32
N MET A 563 29.04 -32.03 6.72
CA MET A 563 28.69 -31.45 5.43
C MET A 563 28.54 -29.92 5.50
N LEU A 564 27.94 -29.43 6.60
CA LEU A 564 27.84 -28.00 6.94
C LEU A 564 29.23 -27.36 6.98
N THR A 565 30.14 -27.93 7.78
CA THR A 565 31.51 -27.41 7.94
C THR A 565 32.24 -27.33 6.59
N GLU A 566 32.15 -28.37 5.75
CA GLU A 566 32.77 -28.35 4.42
C GLU A 566 32.14 -27.29 3.50
N GLN A 567 30.81 -27.20 3.45
CA GLN A 567 30.09 -26.21 2.63
C GLN A 567 30.38 -24.77 3.07
N GLN A 568 30.61 -24.55 4.36
CA GLN A 568 30.89 -23.22 4.91
C GLN A 568 32.35 -22.77 4.69
N VAL A 569 33.31 -23.69 4.78
CA VAL A 569 34.70 -23.43 4.33
C VAL A 569 34.73 -23.08 2.83
N ASN A 570 33.94 -23.79 2.04
CA ASN A 570 33.72 -23.51 0.62
C ASN A 570 33.07 -22.13 0.38
N TYR A 571 32.02 -21.76 1.14
CA TYR A 571 31.44 -20.42 1.09
C TYR A 571 32.45 -19.32 1.45
N ALA A 572 33.35 -19.57 2.42
CA ALA A 572 34.41 -18.63 2.77
C ALA A 572 35.35 -18.41 1.58
N GLU A 573 35.81 -19.48 0.93
CA GLU A 573 36.69 -19.39 -0.24
C GLU A 573 36.02 -18.68 -1.43
N LEU A 574 34.72 -18.87 -1.65
CA LEU A 574 33.97 -18.13 -2.67
C LEU A 574 33.92 -16.62 -2.37
N VAL A 575 33.67 -16.21 -1.11
CA VAL A 575 33.73 -14.80 -0.72
C VAL A 575 35.15 -14.26 -0.89
N ARG A 576 36.17 -15.02 -0.46
CA ARG A 576 37.60 -14.67 -0.56
C ARG A 576 38.04 -14.32 -1.99
N ARG A 577 37.48 -15.02 -2.98
CA ARG A 577 37.78 -14.82 -4.41
C ARG A 577 37.00 -13.67 -5.07
N ASN A 578 36.02 -13.09 -4.36
CA ASN A 578 35.06 -12.15 -4.94
C ASN A 578 34.87 -10.87 -4.08
N PRO A 579 35.93 -10.05 -3.88
CA PRO A 579 35.87 -8.83 -3.04
C PRO A 579 34.94 -7.72 -3.55
N ASN A 580 34.40 -7.85 -4.77
CA ASN A 580 33.55 -6.85 -5.42
C ASN A 580 32.04 -6.95 -5.05
N ILE A 581 31.67 -7.87 -4.14
CA ILE A 581 30.29 -8.06 -3.68
C ILE A 581 29.85 -6.83 -2.86
N LYS A 582 28.74 -6.22 -3.28
CA LYS A 582 28.11 -5.03 -2.67
C LYS A 582 26.78 -5.36 -1.98
N GLU A 583 26.10 -6.40 -2.44
CA GLU A 583 24.89 -6.96 -1.85
C GLU A 583 25.17 -8.42 -1.48
N LEU A 584 25.22 -8.72 -0.19
CA LEU A 584 25.31 -10.08 0.32
C LEU A 584 23.99 -10.43 1.01
N CYS A 585 23.39 -11.54 0.59
CA CYS A 585 22.16 -12.10 1.14
C CYS A 585 22.46 -13.54 1.61
N ILE A 586 22.20 -13.84 2.87
CA ILE A 586 22.45 -15.16 3.46
C ILE A 586 21.15 -15.64 4.09
N HIS A 587 20.57 -16.70 3.53
CA HIS A 587 19.54 -17.50 4.19
C HIS A 587 20.28 -18.56 5.01
N VAL A 588 20.27 -18.41 6.33
CA VAL A 588 21.12 -19.20 7.23
C VAL A 588 20.52 -20.57 7.50
N GLY A 589 19.20 -20.65 7.72
CA GLY A 589 18.53 -21.89 8.14
C GLY A 589 19.19 -22.47 9.39
N TYR A 590 19.32 -23.79 9.41
CA TYR A 590 20.05 -24.53 10.47
C TYR A 590 21.58 -24.41 10.40
N ALA A 591 22.16 -23.72 9.40
CA ALA A 591 23.59 -23.77 9.12
C ALA A 591 24.40 -22.72 9.90
N ARG A 592 24.97 -23.12 11.05
CA ARG A 592 25.85 -22.28 11.89
C ARG A 592 27.18 -21.92 11.18
N PRO A 593 27.39 -20.71 10.63
CA PRO A 593 28.59 -20.44 9.84
C PRO A 593 29.80 -20.23 10.77
N PRO A 594 30.97 -20.80 10.45
CA PRO A 594 32.15 -20.79 11.32
C PRO A 594 32.78 -19.40 11.36
N SER A 595 33.65 -19.18 12.34
CA SER A 595 34.46 -17.95 12.46
C SER A 595 35.11 -17.56 11.14
N ASP A 596 35.71 -18.53 10.47
CA ASP A 596 36.53 -18.36 9.29
C ASP A 596 35.73 -17.83 8.09
N PHE A 597 34.43 -18.17 8.02
CA PHE A 597 33.51 -17.60 7.03
C PHE A 597 33.22 -16.12 7.32
N TRP A 598 32.88 -15.80 8.56
CA TRP A 598 32.64 -14.43 8.99
C TRP A 598 33.90 -13.57 8.87
N GLU A 599 35.04 -14.00 9.42
CA GLU A 599 36.36 -13.38 9.26
C GLU A 599 36.70 -13.12 7.79
N THR A 600 36.33 -14.03 6.88
CA THR A 600 36.53 -13.83 5.44
C THR A 600 35.60 -12.75 4.86
N ILE A 601 34.34 -12.65 5.32
CA ILE A 601 33.45 -11.52 4.99
C ILE A 601 34.08 -10.18 5.43
N TYR A 602 34.49 -10.05 6.71
CA TYR A 602 35.05 -8.79 7.23
C TYR A 602 36.41 -8.41 6.63
N SER A 603 37.23 -9.39 6.25
CA SER A 603 38.56 -9.14 5.67
C SER A 603 38.55 -8.94 4.16
N THR A 604 37.54 -9.47 3.45
CA THR A 604 37.51 -9.45 1.98
C THR A 604 36.56 -8.39 1.39
N LEU A 605 35.37 -8.16 1.99
CA LEU A 605 34.36 -7.30 1.36
C LEU A 605 34.67 -5.82 1.52
N GLN A 606 34.88 -5.14 0.40
CA GLN A 606 35.21 -3.72 0.36
C GLN A 606 33.95 -2.86 0.15
N ASP A 607 33.52 -2.17 1.20
CA ASP A 607 32.32 -1.29 1.23
C ASP A 607 31.01 -1.98 0.78
N PRO A 608 30.56 -3.05 1.48
CA PRO A 608 29.26 -3.65 1.21
C PRO A 608 28.14 -2.62 1.40
N ILE A 609 27.29 -2.43 0.40
CA ILE A 609 26.19 -1.47 0.45
C ILE A 609 25.02 -2.03 1.26
N SER A 610 24.72 -3.31 1.07
CA SER A 610 23.62 -4.02 1.72
C SER A 610 24.09 -5.38 2.23
N LEU A 611 23.79 -5.67 3.49
CA LEU A 611 23.85 -7.02 4.05
C LEU A 611 22.44 -7.42 4.49
N GLN A 612 22.01 -8.59 4.04
CA GLN A 612 20.72 -9.19 4.37
C GLN A 612 20.96 -10.55 5.02
N LEU A 613 20.56 -10.71 6.28
CA LEU A 613 20.47 -12.04 6.91
C LEU A 613 19.00 -12.41 7.02
N MET A 614 18.69 -13.62 6.58
CA MET A 614 17.34 -14.17 6.45
C MET A 614 17.30 -15.54 7.14
N ASP A 615 16.12 -15.93 7.63
CA ASP A 615 15.81 -17.30 8.04
C ASP A 615 16.81 -17.89 9.06
N ILE A 616 17.23 -17.09 10.05
CA ILE A 616 18.19 -17.53 11.07
C ILE A 616 17.48 -18.40 12.12
N GLN A 617 17.74 -19.71 12.11
CA GLN A 617 17.15 -20.66 13.07
C GLN A 617 18.20 -21.17 14.08
N GLU A 618 17.82 -21.14 15.36
CA GLU A 618 18.44 -21.82 16.52
C GLU A 618 19.99 -21.81 16.68
N LEU A 619 20.54 -20.66 17.10
CA LEU A 619 21.89 -20.58 17.71
C LEU A 619 21.96 -21.14 19.15
N LYS A 620 21.30 -22.29 19.43
CA LYS A 620 21.28 -22.95 20.74
C LYS A 620 22.66 -23.30 21.30
N GLY A 621 22.89 -22.94 22.56
CA GLY A 621 24.03 -23.36 23.40
C GLY A 621 24.96 -22.22 23.81
N ALA A 622 25.34 -22.17 25.10
CA ALA A 622 26.20 -21.12 25.66
C ALA A 622 27.57 -21.01 24.95
N ASP A 623 28.17 -22.13 24.54
CA ASP A 623 29.42 -22.13 23.75
C ASP A 623 29.29 -21.40 22.41
N VAL A 624 28.08 -21.33 21.83
CA VAL A 624 27.80 -20.55 20.60
C VAL A 624 27.74 -19.06 20.92
N VAL A 625 27.12 -18.68 22.03
CA VAL A 625 27.06 -17.28 22.51
C VAL A 625 28.45 -16.74 22.80
N ASP A 626 29.29 -17.49 23.52
CA ASP A 626 30.65 -17.07 23.85
C ASP A 626 31.62 -17.19 22.65
N SER A 627 31.48 -18.18 21.77
CA SER A 627 32.33 -18.26 20.57
C SER A 627 31.95 -17.24 19.50
N PHE A 628 30.66 -16.98 19.25
CA PHE A 628 30.22 -15.92 18.33
C PHE A 628 30.48 -14.54 18.94
N GLY A 629 29.97 -14.27 20.15
CA GLY A 629 30.14 -12.99 20.84
C GLY A 629 31.59 -12.67 21.22
N GLY A 630 32.42 -13.68 21.49
CA GLY A 630 33.86 -13.53 21.73
C GLY A 630 34.65 -13.25 20.43
N ARG A 631 34.32 -13.91 19.32
CA ARG A 631 35.00 -13.69 18.03
C ARG A 631 34.53 -12.40 17.36
N VAL A 632 33.25 -12.02 17.43
CA VAL A 632 32.72 -10.73 16.95
C VAL A 632 33.42 -9.54 17.62
N ARG A 633 33.79 -9.65 18.91
CA ARG A 633 34.61 -8.63 19.60
C ARG A 633 36.03 -8.47 19.04
N GLY A 634 36.55 -9.44 18.30
CA GLY A 634 37.85 -9.39 17.62
C GLY A 634 37.82 -8.94 16.16
N LEU A 635 36.63 -8.79 15.56
CA LEU A 635 36.47 -8.50 14.13
C LEU A 635 36.70 -7.02 13.80
N ARG A 636 37.16 -6.76 12.57
CA ARG A 636 37.34 -5.39 12.05
C ARG A 636 36.01 -4.86 11.53
N ARG A 637 35.81 -3.53 11.61
CA ARG A 637 34.57 -2.82 11.24
C ARG A 637 34.01 -3.23 9.88
N LEU A 638 32.70 -3.45 9.81
CA LEU A 638 31.96 -3.67 8.56
C LEU A 638 31.38 -2.34 8.07
N ASN A 639 31.62 -1.94 6.83
CA ASN A 639 31.17 -0.62 6.35
C ASN A 639 29.73 -0.61 5.78
N ALA A 640 28.85 -1.49 6.28
CA ALA A 640 27.48 -1.62 5.79
C ALA A 640 26.67 -0.32 6.01
N ARG A 641 25.93 0.09 4.96
CA ARG A 641 25.07 1.31 4.98
C ARG A 641 23.60 0.98 5.09
N ARG A 642 23.18 -0.13 4.47
CA ARG A 642 21.86 -0.73 4.63
C ARG A 642 22.02 -2.08 5.29
N LEU A 643 21.16 -2.36 6.24
CA LEU A 643 21.05 -3.68 6.83
C LEU A 643 19.59 -4.10 6.89
N VAL A 644 19.33 -5.32 6.43
CA VAL A 644 18.05 -6.01 6.61
C VAL A 644 18.34 -7.25 7.47
N PHE A 645 17.61 -7.38 8.55
CA PHE A 645 17.67 -8.53 9.44
C PHE A 645 16.28 -9.13 9.51
N GLN A 646 16.11 -10.39 9.10
CA GLN A 646 14.86 -11.13 9.24
C GLN A 646 15.18 -12.48 9.88
N ALA A 647 14.59 -12.77 11.03
CA ALA A 647 14.71 -14.06 11.69
C ALA A 647 13.33 -14.64 11.97
N ALA A 648 13.19 -15.94 11.74
CA ALA A 648 11.94 -16.68 11.80
C ALA A 648 12.02 -17.76 12.88
N ASP A 649 10.88 -18.06 13.51
CA ASP A 649 10.69 -19.24 14.38
C ASP A 649 11.60 -19.26 15.63
N LEU A 650 11.72 -18.12 16.32
CA LEU A 650 12.58 -17.91 17.48
C LEU A 650 11.90 -18.26 18.83
N HIS A 651 11.24 -19.41 18.90
CA HIS A 651 10.48 -19.85 20.09
C HIS A 651 11.33 -20.36 21.28
N SER A 652 12.63 -20.05 21.35
CA SER A 652 13.54 -20.56 22.40
C SER A 652 13.91 -19.50 23.45
N GLU A 653 13.79 -19.84 24.73
CA GLU A 653 14.24 -19.02 25.88
C GLU A 653 15.74 -18.62 25.81
N ASP A 654 16.55 -19.40 25.09
CA ASP A 654 17.98 -19.14 24.84
C ASP A 654 18.28 -17.94 23.90
N PHE A 655 17.27 -17.28 23.32
CA PHE A 655 17.49 -16.20 22.35
C PHE A 655 17.97 -14.91 23.02
N HIS A 656 19.19 -14.48 22.70
CA HIS A 656 19.79 -13.26 23.24
C HIS A 656 19.90 -12.15 22.17
N PRO A 657 18.86 -11.31 21.97
CA PRO A 657 18.83 -10.31 20.89
C PRO A 657 19.94 -9.25 21.02
N GLY A 658 20.47 -9.01 22.23
CA GLY A 658 21.61 -8.11 22.47
C GLY A 658 22.89 -8.49 21.71
N LEU A 659 23.07 -9.77 21.33
CA LEU A 659 24.22 -10.20 20.53
C LEU A 659 24.23 -9.59 19.12
N TYR A 660 23.04 -9.45 18.52
CA TYR A 660 22.90 -8.78 17.23
C TYR A 660 23.18 -7.27 17.35
N VAL A 661 22.86 -6.66 18.49
CA VAL A 661 23.24 -5.27 18.77
C VAL A 661 24.77 -5.09 18.86
N GLU A 662 25.49 -6.00 19.53
CA GLU A 662 26.97 -5.99 19.51
C GLU A 662 27.54 -6.18 18.10
N TRP A 663 26.84 -6.93 17.24
CA TRP A 663 27.17 -7.07 15.83
C TRP A 663 26.90 -5.78 15.02
N PHE A 664 25.75 -5.13 15.20
CA PHE A 664 25.38 -3.89 14.50
C PHE A 664 26.25 -2.69 14.91
N LYS A 665 26.86 -2.69 16.11
CA LYS A 665 27.89 -1.72 16.50
C LYS A 665 29.10 -1.71 15.55
N GLN A 666 29.35 -2.80 14.83
CA GLN A 666 30.43 -2.87 13.83
C GLN A 666 30.12 -2.08 12.55
N CYS A 667 28.88 -1.56 12.39
CA CYS A 667 28.38 -0.82 11.23
C CYS A 667 28.12 0.68 11.54
N PRO A 668 29.15 1.51 11.84
CA PRO A 668 28.95 2.91 12.25
C PRO A 668 28.41 3.85 11.15
N ASN A 669 28.30 3.36 9.91
CA ASN A 669 27.78 4.09 8.74
C ASN A 669 26.38 3.62 8.31
N LEU A 670 25.67 2.88 9.18
CA LEU A 670 24.29 2.43 8.98
C LEU A 670 23.32 3.62 8.80
N THR A 671 22.83 3.83 7.59
CA THR A 671 21.82 4.85 7.27
C THR A 671 20.40 4.33 7.38
N LYS A 672 20.16 3.10 6.89
CA LYS A 672 18.85 2.47 6.89
C LYS A 672 18.91 1.13 7.63
N LEU A 673 18.04 0.96 8.62
CA LEU A 673 17.79 -0.33 9.26
C LEU A 673 16.35 -0.78 8.97
N HIS A 674 16.23 -2.02 8.50
CA HIS A 674 15.00 -2.80 8.52
C HIS A 674 15.26 -4.03 9.40
N TRP A 675 14.46 -4.19 10.45
CA TRP A 675 14.61 -5.25 11.45
C TRP A 675 13.30 -6.01 11.56
N GLU A 676 13.27 -7.29 11.26
CA GLU A 676 12.06 -8.10 11.21
C GLU A 676 12.20 -9.29 12.17
N LEU A 677 11.30 -9.35 13.16
CA LEU A 677 11.29 -10.42 14.16
C LEU A 677 9.88 -10.96 14.38
N PHE A 678 9.65 -12.18 13.91
CA PHE A 678 8.48 -12.95 14.27
C PHE A 678 8.62 -13.45 15.71
N TYR A 679 7.71 -13.02 16.59
CA TYR A 679 7.55 -13.47 17.99
C TYR A 679 8.76 -13.26 18.92
N ALA A 680 9.68 -12.33 18.62
CA ALA A 680 10.85 -12.05 19.44
C ALA A 680 10.99 -10.56 19.80
N SER A 681 11.44 -10.30 21.03
CA SER A 681 11.51 -8.96 21.61
C SER A 681 12.71 -8.14 21.15
N PHE A 682 12.53 -6.81 21.12
CA PHE A 682 13.60 -5.88 20.77
C PHE A 682 14.58 -5.67 21.96
N PRO A 683 15.90 -5.65 21.73
CA PRO A 683 16.91 -5.45 22.77
C PRO A 683 17.07 -3.96 23.13
N VAL A 684 16.00 -3.34 23.64
CA VAL A 684 15.88 -1.89 23.91
C VAL A 684 17.05 -1.38 24.75
N GLU A 685 17.40 -2.02 25.86
CA GLU A 685 18.49 -1.56 26.74
C GLU A 685 19.84 -1.52 26.02
N ALA A 686 20.17 -2.60 25.29
CA ALA A 686 21.41 -2.69 24.53
C ALA A 686 21.43 -1.62 23.43
N TRP A 687 20.30 -1.41 22.75
CA TRP A 687 20.12 -0.39 21.73
C TRP A 687 20.26 1.04 22.28
N ALA A 688 19.63 1.35 23.42
CA ALA A 688 19.76 2.65 24.09
C ALA A 688 21.22 2.94 24.45
N GLN A 689 21.95 1.96 25.00
CA GLN A 689 23.39 2.06 25.25
C GLN A 689 24.24 2.27 23.98
N VAL A 690 23.77 1.83 22.80
CA VAL A 690 24.43 2.10 21.50
C VAL A 690 24.20 3.55 21.05
N MET A 691 23.01 4.07 21.32
CA MET A 691 22.55 5.39 20.83
C MET A 691 22.94 6.55 21.74
N GLU A 692 23.00 6.34 23.06
CA GLU A 692 23.66 7.25 23.99
C GLU A 692 25.12 7.49 23.59
N ARG A 693 25.82 6.41 23.19
CA ARG A 693 27.19 6.45 22.64
C ARG A 693 27.28 6.99 21.20
N LYS A 694 26.14 7.32 20.58
CA LYS A 694 26.00 7.86 19.22
C LYS A 694 26.69 7.01 18.15
N THR A 695 26.51 5.69 18.21
CA THR A 695 27.18 4.74 17.30
C THR A 695 26.65 4.81 15.87
N TRP A 696 25.35 5.09 15.69
CA TRP A 696 24.73 5.38 14.40
C TRP A 696 24.25 6.85 14.38
N PRO A 697 25.16 7.84 14.35
CA PRO A 697 24.77 9.26 14.33
C PRO A 697 24.06 9.63 13.01
N ASN A 698 24.23 8.77 12.00
CA ASN A 698 23.64 8.85 10.69
C ASN A 698 22.54 7.80 10.51
N LEU A 699 21.52 7.66 11.38
CA LEU A 699 20.37 6.76 11.13
C LEU A 699 19.17 7.57 10.55
N ASP A 700 18.70 7.31 9.31
CA ASP A 700 17.65 8.09 8.60
C ASP A 700 16.37 7.34 8.30
N ASP A 701 16.49 6.06 8.01
CA ASP A 701 15.36 5.18 7.80
C ASP A 701 15.34 4.17 8.92
N LEU A 702 14.20 4.07 9.60
CA LEU A 702 14.00 3.05 10.61
C LEU A 702 12.68 2.37 10.36
N SER A 703 12.81 1.09 10.01
CA SER A 703 11.77 0.11 10.03
C SER A 703 12.13 -0.97 11.06
N LEU A 704 11.28 -1.27 12.03
CA LEU A 704 11.32 -2.56 12.72
C LEU A 704 9.94 -3.23 12.55
N THR A 705 9.89 -4.25 11.71
CA THR A 705 8.74 -5.07 11.31
C THR A 705 8.53 -6.27 12.23
N GLU A 706 7.28 -6.71 12.32
CA GLU A 706 6.75 -7.83 13.12
C GLU A 706 6.97 -7.77 14.64
N VAL A 707 7.87 -6.90 15.12
CA VAL A 707 8.41 -6.92 16.48
C VAL A 707 7.35 -6.79 17.57
N THR A 708 7.37 -7.76 18.50
CA THR A 708 6.62 -7.73 19.75
C THR A 708 7.38 -6.93 20.80
N HIS A 709 6.95 -5.68 21.05
CA HIS A 709 7.36 -4.87 22.20
C HIS A 709 6.25 -4.91 23.27
N GLU A 710 6.60 -4.60 24.52
CA GLU A 710 5.66 -4.73 25.65
C GLU A 710 5.19 -3.38 26.25
N TYR A 711 5.94 -2.27 26.10
CA TYR A 711 5.67 -1.00 26.82
C TYR A 711 6.18 0.27 26.10
N ASP A 712 5.38 1.36 26.10
CA ASP A 712 5.77 2.68 25.54
C ASP A 712 6.98 3.34 26.21
N VAL A 713 7.28 3.06 27.48
CA VAL A 713 8.43 3.69 28.15
C VAL A 713 9.77 3.31 27.49
N ASN A 714 9.88 2.08 26.98
CA ASN A 714 11.04 1.62 26.20
C ASN A 714 11.26 2.45 24.92
N LEU A 715 10.13 2.87 24.36
CA LEU A 715 9.95 3.43 23.05
C LEU A 715 10.23 4.94 23.13
N ALA A 716 9.58 5.58 24.10
CA ALA A 716 9.92 6.87 24.67
C ALA A 716 11.44 7.07 24.87
N ILE A 717 12.08 6.11 25.54
CA ILE A 717 13.54 6.06 25.76
C ILE A 717 14.31 6.02 24.44
N MET A 718 13.92 5.17 23.47
CA MET A 718 14.68 5.01 22.24
C MET A 718 14.77 6.31 21.44
N PHE A 719 13.67 7.05 21.25
CA PHE A 719 13.70 8.33 20.53
C PHE A 719 14.16 9.53 21.37
N ALA A 720 14.23 9.42 22.70
CA ALA A 720 15.03 10.35 23.49
C ALA A 720 16.52 10.30 23.05
N PHE A 721 17.03 9.13 22.66
CA PHE A 721 18.40 8.95 22.17
C PHE A 721 18.55 8.94 20.63
N LEU A 722 17.48 8.76 19.85
CA LEU A 722 17.61 8.76 18.39
C LEU A 722 18.15 10.08 17.83
N PRO A 723 19.00 10.02 16.79
CA PRO A 723 19.24 11.16 15.94
C PRO A 723 17.93 11.42 15.13
N PRO A 724 17.32 12.62 15.18
CA PRO A 724 15.91 12.78 14.80
C PRO A 724 15.64 12.89 13.27
N LEU A 725 14.47 13.36 12.79
CA LEU A 725 13.65 12.70 11.77
C LEU A 725 13.45 13.30 10.27
N ARG A 726 13.58 12.48 9.13
CA ARG A 726 13.53 12.28 7.55
C ARG A 726 13.13 10.89 6.82
N CYS A 727 13.32 9.58 7.12
CA CYS A 727 12.34 8.52 6.70
C CYS A 727 11.75 7.65 7.88
N PHE A 728 10.50 7.86 8.35
CA PHE A 728 9.88 7.13 9.50
C PHE A 728 8.44 6.72 9.26
N THR A 729 8.01 5.66 9.94
CA THR A 729 6.79 4.89 9.67
C THR A 729 6.60 3.96 10.90
N LEU A 730 5.40 3.77 11.47
CA LEU A 730 5.20 2.98 12.72
C LEU A 730 3.82 2.28 12.84
N GLU A 731 3.84 0.95 13.01
CA GLU A 731 2.81 -0.07 12.79
C GLU A 731 3.10 -1.41 13.54
N THR A 732 3.81 -1.43 14.68
CA THR A 732 3.77 -2.53 15.67
C THR A 732 3.08 -2.08 16.96
N PHE A 733 3.31 -2.70 18.12
CA PHE A 733 2.35 -2.77 19.21
C PHE A 733 2.86 -2.14 20.54
N GLY A 734 2.05 -1.27 21.18
CA GLY A 734 2.37 -0.46 22.35
C GLY A 734 2.98 0.96 22.18
N PHE A 735 2.50 1.86 21.30
CA PHE A 735 3.06 3.25 21.19
C PHE A 735 2.11 4.31 21.79
N GLY A 736 2.69 5.14 22.68
CA GLY A 736 2.04 5.97 23.66
C GLY A 736 2.33 7.49 23.68
N GLN A 737 2.44 8.07 24.90
CA GLN A 737 2.79 9.49 25.12
C GLN A 737 3.59 9.89 26.40
N GLU A 738 3.58 9.10 27.48
CA GLU A 738 4.27 9.28 28.77
C GLU A 738 4.45 10.75 29.27
N ALA A 739 5.69 11.20 29.55
CA ALA A 739 5.94 12.42 30.29
C ALA A 739 6.09 13.68 29.41
N PHE A 740 5.80 14.84 30.00
CA PHE A 740 5.79 16.13 29.29
C PHE A 740 7.20 16.75 29.13
N LEU A 741 8.05 16.13 28.30
CA LEU A 741 9.44 16.60 28.07
C LEU A 741 10.04 16.51 26.64
N ILE A 742 9.63 15.64 25.69
CA ILE A 742 10.55 15.24 24.58
C ILE A 742 9.98 15.08 23.13
N LEU A 743 8.73 14.67 22.82
CA LEU A 743 8.28 14.40 21.43
C LEU A 743 7.81 15.61 20.68
N GLN A 744 6.67 16.23 21.01
CA GLN A 744 6.16 17.24 20.08
C GLN A 744 7.12 18.41 19.94
N ASP A 745 7.41 19.01 21.08
CA ASP A 745 8.75 19.21 21.61
C ASP A 745 9.94 19.11 20.63
N ARG A 746 10.52 17.91 20.41
CA ARG A 746 11.70 17.72 19.55
C ARG A 746 11.41 17.29 18.13
N HIS A 747 10.29 16.65 17.85
CA HIS A 747 10.12 15.76 16.70
C HIS A 747 9.14 16.17 15.62
N PHE A 748 7.96 16.71 15.94
CA PHE A 748 6.95 17.03 14.91
C PHE A 748 7.23 18.25 14.09
N ALA A 749 7.74 19.26 14.78
CA ALA A 749 9.15 19.59 14.76
C ALA A 749 10.13 18.87 13.77
N SER A 750 9.73 18.29 12.62
CA SER A 750 10.58 17.91 11.46
C SER A 750 9.89 17.34 10.22
N ILE A 751 8.58 17.18 10.16
CA ILE A 751 8.05 15.98 9.49
C ILE A 751 7.34 16.26 8.15
N ARG A 752 7.25 15.24 7.27
CA ARG A 752 6.66 15.35 5.92
C ARG A 752 5.93 14.11 5.38
N VAL A 753 6.34 12.92 5.81
CA VAL A 753 5.74 11.62 5.45
C VAL A 753 5.37 10.91 6.74
N LEU A 754 4.22 10.26 6.83
CA LEU A 754 4.12 9.14 7.77
C LEU A 754 3.10 8.15 7.31
N ASN A 755 3.48 6.88 7.47
CA ASN A 755 2.54 5.80 7.59
C ASN A 755 2.40 5.29 9.03
N MET A 756 1.16 5.05 9.42
CA MET A 756 0.73 4.33 10.63
C MET A 756 -0.54 3.52 10.31
N SER A 757 -0.55 2.82 9.17
CA SER A 757 -1.76 2.20 8.63
C SER A 757 -2.25 0.96 9.39
N LYS A 758 -1.38 0.33 10.19
CA LYS A 758 -1.72 -0.77 11.12
C LYS A 758 -1.30 -0.43 12.55
N THR A 759 -1.85 0.66 13.06
CA THR A 759 -1.43 1.25 14.32
C THR A 759 -2.71 1.60 15.04
N TYR A 760 -2.97 0.92 16.15
CA TYR A 760 -4.30 0.78 16.77
C TYR A 760 -4.45 1.54 18.13
N ASP A 761 -3.48 2.39 18.51
CA ASP A 761 -3.36 3.13 19.81
C ASP A 761 -3.84 4.53 19.61
N PHE A 762 -5.14 4.49 19.46
CA PHE A 762 -5.87 5.36 18.60
C PHE A 762 -7.25 5.52 19.27
N THR A 763 -7.45 5.39 20.59
CA THR A 763 -8.80 5.62 21.19
C THR A 763 -9.26 7.11 21.15
N SER A 764 -8.38 7.91 20.55
CA SER A 764 -8.61 9.08 19.69
C SER A 764 -8.88 10.43 20.32
N SER A 765 -8.17 11.44 19.80
CA SER A 765 -8.47 12.89 19.92
C SER A 765 -7.29 13.83 19.56
N MET A 766 -6.20 13.28 19.02
CA MET A 766 -4.95 13.98 18.68
C MET A 766 -5.22 14.89 17.47
N ALA A 767 -4.89 14.47 16.24
CA ALA A 767 -5.61 14.85 15.02
C ALA A 767 -6.04 16.31 14.91
N LEU A 768 -7.23 16.67 15.40
CA LEU A 768 -7.78 18.01 15.34
C LEU A 768 -6.73 19.02 15.81
N ASN A 769 -6.24 18.76 17.02
CA ASN A 769 -5.44 19.64 17.86
C ASN A 769 -4.22 20.18 17.15
N ALA A 770 -3.63 19.44 16.22
CA ALA A 770 -2.48 19.95 15.48
C ALA A 770 -2.60 19.87 13.97
N LEU A 771 -3.76 19.53 13.44
CA LEU A 771 -4.05 19.79 12.04
C LEU A 771 -4.43 21.27 11.86
N GLN A 772 -4.77 21.82 13.02
CA GLN A 772 -4.65 23.16 13.54
C GLN A 772 -3.20 23.67 13.71
N GLN A 773 -2.23 22.77 13.86
CA GLN A 773 -0.93 23.01 14.51
C GLN A 773 0.36 22.28 13.96
N CYS A 774 0.64 22.33 12.66
CA CYS A 774 1.96 22.18 11.96
C CYS A 774 1.98 22.55 10.43
N VAL A 775 2.52 23.68 9.96
CA VAL A 775 2.23 24.27 8.60
C VAL A 775 2.69 23.53 7.28
N HIS A 776 3.03 22.22 7.18
CA HIS A 776 3.61 21.63 5.91
C HIS A 776 2.81 20.54 5.23
N LEU A 777 2.24 19.65 6.02
CA LEU A 777 2.43 18.22 5.74
C LEU A 777 1.91 17.74 4.38
N GLU A 778 2.59 16.76 3.80
CA GLU A 778 2.42 16.34 2.40
C GLU A 778 1.78 14.97 2.23
N ASP A 779 2.38 13.92 2.82
CA ASP A 779 1.83 12.55 2.82
C ASP A 779 1.53 12.10 4.24
N PHE A 780 0.23 11.97 4.51
CA PHE A 780 -0.28 11.42 5.74
C PHE A 780 -1.29 10.31 5.46
N ARG A 781 -0.99 9.15 6.02
CA ARG A 781 -1.82 7.95 6.10
C ARG A 781 -1.97 7.54 7.55
N ALA A 782 -3.09 6.92 7.89
CA ALA A 782 -3.20 5.91 8.95
C ALA A 782 -4.65 5.37 8.94
N VAL A 783 -5.10 4.92 10.10
CA VAL A 783 -6.45 4.43 10.34
C VAL A 783 -7.54 5.54 10.28
N ILE A 784 -7.76 6.36 11.33
CA ILE A 784 -8.97 7.18 11.68
C ILE A 784 -9.22 8.79 11.46
N ILE A 785 -10.19 9.70 12.01
CA ILE A 785 -10.98 11.11 11.77
C ILE A 785 -12.41 11.49 11.02
N ASN A 786 -13.55 11.87 11.69
CA ASN A 786 -15.00 12.19 11.26
C ASN A 786 -15.52 13.42 10.40
N ALA A 787 -16.63 13.35 9.63
CA ALA A 787 -17.13 14.47 8.78
C ALA A 787 -17.80 15.68 9.45
N GLU A 788 -18.50 15.63 10.59
CA GLU A 788 -19.26 16.81 11.07
C GLU A 788 -18.64 17.67 12.20
N ASP A 789 -17.32 17.80 12.25
CA ASP A 789 -16.61 18.64 13.24
C ASP A 789 -15.54 19.58 12.56
N ILE A 790 -15.88 20.71 11.93
CA ILE A 790 -14.94 21.59 11.19
C ILE A 790 -15.42 23.09 11.38
N CYS A 791 -14.60 24.13 11.83
CA CYS A 791 -15.06 25.49 12.38
C CYS A 791 -14.70 27.02 12.00
N ASP A 792 -13.62 27.65 11.38
CA ASP A 792 -13.72 28.99 10.57
C ASP A 792 -12.59 29.28 9.46
N PRO A 793 -12.12 30.51 8.99
CA PRO A 793 -11.00 30.83 8.02
C PRO A 793 -9.74 29.95 7.78
N TRP A 794 -8.51 30.51 7.61
CA TRP A 794 -7.18 29.83 7.51
C TRP A 794 -5.96 30.77 7.30
N ILE A 795 -4.71 30.26 7.48
CA ILE A 795 -3.46 30.84 6.87
C ILE A 795 -2.42 29.83 6.26
N CYS A 796 -2.65 28.51 6.24
CA CYS A 796 -1.60 27.50 5.90
C CYS A 796 -1.51 27.09 4.43
N HIS A 797 -2.60 26.51 3.94
CA HIS A 797 -2.98 26.42 2.54
C HIS A 797 -2.54 25.23 1.68
N GLY A 798 -1.76 24.22 2.12
CA GLY A 798 -1.33 23.17 1.16
C GLY A 798 -1.08 21.75 1.69
N LEU A 799 -2.08 20.87 1.55
CA LEU A 799 -1.89 19.41 1.56
C LEU A 799 -1.85 18.82 0.15
N LYS A 800 -1.26 17.62 0.00
CA LYS A 800 -1.31 16.77 -1.21
C LYS A 800 -2.12 15.46 -1.04
N ASN A 801 -1.71 14.55 -0.13
CA ASN A 801 -2.24 13.18 -0.04
C ASN A 801 -3.05 12.86 1.24
N LEU A 802 -4.17 12.15 1.10
CA LEU A 802 -5.18 11.95 2.15
C LEU A 802 -5.66 10.47 2.15
N GLU A 803 -5.33 9.63 3.15
CA GLU A 803 -5.66 8.16 3.19
C GLU A 803 -6.40 7.67 4.47
N VAL A 804 -7.77 7.50 4.47
CA VAL A 804 -8.72 7.79 5.63
C VAL A 804 -10.28 7.73 5.41
N PHE A 805 -11.22 8.19 6.32
CA PHE A 805 -12.75 8.04 6.51
C PHE A 805 -13.76 9.20 6.97
N PHE A 806 -13.63 10.52 6.82
CA PHE A 806 -14.62 11.54 7.26
C PHE A 806 -16.16 11.17 7.16
N VAL A 807 -16.95 11.00 8.21
CA VAL A 807 -18.29 10.33 8.15
C VAL A 807 -19.54 11.19 8.64
N THR A 808 -20.74 11.21 7.96
CA THR A 808 -22.27 11.26 8.34
C THR A 808 -23.38 9.98 8.99
N GLU A 809 -24.67 10.79 9.07
CA GLU A 809 -26.15 10.78 9.86
C GLU A 809 -27.64 11.14 9.26
N THR A 810 -28.28 12.37 9.04
CA THR A 810 -29.68 12.68 8.42
C THR A 810 -29.82 12.73 6.86
N GLU A 811 -29.07 13.64 6.21
CA GLU A 811 -28.96 14.23 4.85
C GLU A 811 -29.29 15.74 4.69
N ASN A 812 -29.71 16.44 5.75
CA ASN A 812 -29.57 17.91 5.81
C ASN A 812 -28.14 18.19 6.19
N SER A 813 -27.19 17.68 5.42
CA SER A 813 -26.24 16.59 5.70
C SER A 813 -25.52 16.27 4.43
N ASN A 814 -25.67 17.18 3.48
CA ASN A 814 -24.56 17.54 2.69
C ASN A 814 -24.73 19.05 2.26
N ASP A 815 -24.73 20.28 3.04
CA ASP A 815 -24.77 21.92 3.01
C ASP A 815 -23.63 22.64 3.68
N ILE A 816 -23.25 22.12 4.82
CA ILE A 816 -22.25 22.58 5.73
C ILE A 816 -20.99 22.94 4.92
N ALA A 817 -20.78 22.35 3.71
CA ALA A 817 -20.13 21.05 3.52
C ALA A 817 -19.20 20.86 2.27
N PHE A 818 -19.33 21.02 0.93
CA PHE A 818 -20.25 21.59 -0.10
C PHE A 818 -19.64 22.99 -0.13
N ARG A 819 -20.30 23.94 0.56
CA ARG A 819 -19.62 25.20 0.90
C ARG A 819 -18.40 25.05 1.79
N ARG A 820 -18.19 23.97 2.56
CA ARG A 820 -16.87 23.41 3.15
C ARG A 820 -16.08 23.30 1.83
N LEU A 821 -16.16 22.12 1.19
CA LEU A 821 -15.08 21.60 0.40
C LEU A 821 -14.50 22.56 -0.68
N SER A 822 -15.33 23.49 -1.16
CA SER A 822 -15.04 24.87 -1.61
C SER A 822 -13.62 25.49 -1.47
N GLU A 823 -12.88 25.42 -0.35
CA GLU A 823 -11.81 26.42 -0.07
C GLU A 823 -10.34 25.99 -0.12
N MET A 824 -9.94 24.74 0.17
CA MET A 824 -8.69 24.14 -0.33
C MET A 824 -8.99 23.38 -1.61
N SER A 825 -9.49 24.17 -2.55
CA SER A 825 -8.68 24.78 -3.61
C SER A 825 -7.27 24.23 -3.94
N GLN A 826 -6.53 23.47 -3.09
CA GLN A 826 -5.17 22.94 -3.35
C GLN A 826 -5.04 21.41 -3.37
N LEU A 827 -6.09 20.65 -3.06
CA LEU A 827 -5.98 19.25 -2.65
C LEU A 827 -6.04 18.22 -3.81
N GLU A 828 -5.26 17.13 -3.71
CA GLU A 828 -4.91 16.27 -4.86
C GLU A 828 -5.34 14.78 -4.77
N THR A 829 -4.80 13.95 -3.85
CA THR A 829 -5.00 12.47 -3.85
C THR A 829 -5.58 11.88 -2.56
N CYS A 830 -6.24 10.73 -2.66
CA CYS A 830 -7.39 10.39 -1.81
C CYS A 830 -7.58 8.86 -1.76
N TYR A 831 -7.37 8.22 -0.60
CA TYR A 831 -7.34 6.75 -0.35
C TYR A 831 -8.06 6.39 0.97
N PHE A 832 -8.60 5.18 1.18
CA PHE A 832 -9.56 4.98 2.30
C PHE A 832 -9.66 3.50 2.86
N SER A 833 -9.32 3.24 4.16
CA SER A 833 -9.31 1.96 4.99
C SER A 833 -10.66 1.34 5.56
N GLN A 834 -10.77 0.15 6.20
CA GLN A 834 -11.99 -0.28 6.99
C GLN A 834 -11.75 -1.54 7.77
N THR A 835 -11.29 -2.50 7.00
CA THR A 835 -10.65 -3.66 7.51
C THR A 835 -9.21 -3.22 7.51
N PRO A 836 -8.69 -2.72 8.65
CA PRO A 836 -7.27 -2.49 8.74
C PRO A 836 -6.59 -3.83 8.41
N CYS A 837 -5.43 -3.78 7.75
CA CYS A 837 -4.85 -4.95 7.12
C CYS A 837 -4.00 -5.79 8.11
N LEU A 838 -4.53 -6.07 9.31
CA LEU A 838 -4.01 -6.94 10.38
C LEU A 838 -3.56 -8.35 9.93
N SER A 839 -2.66 -9.07 10.61
CA SER A 839 -1.95 -10.28 10.10
C SER A 839 -2.42 -11.68 10.61
N GLY A 840 -3.11 -12.50 9.79
CA GLY A 840 -3.39 -13.96 9.98
C GLY A 840 -4.21 -14.49 11.19
N GLY A 841 -5.53 -14.24 11.29
CA GLY A 841 -6.44 -14.66 12.40
C GLY A 841 -7.79 -13.91 12.35
N GLU A 842 -8.59 -13.83 13.42
CA GLU A 842 -9.88 -13.08 13.43
C GLU A 842 -10.12 -12.31 14.75
N MET A 843 -10.58 -11.05 14.66
CA MET A 843 -11.22 -10.24 15.73
C MET A 843 -12.05 -9.08 15.13
N ASP A 844 -13.03 -8.57 15.88
CA ASP A 844 -14.28 -8.00 15.32
C ASP A 844 -14.40 -6.45 15.24
N VAL A 845 -13.32 -5.70 15.47
CA VAL A 845 -13.40 -4.30 15.93
C VAL A 845 -13.66 -3.24 14.85
N VAL A 846 -14.79 -3.33 14.14
CA VAL A 846 -15.52 -2.19 13.56
C VAL A 846 -17.03 -2.54 13.64
N PRO A 847 -17.82 -1.80 14.43
CA PRO A 847 -19.09 -2.27 15.03
C PRO A 847 -20.34 -2.35 14.11
N GLU A 848 -20.31 -3.12 13.03
CA GLU A 848 -21.45 -3.66 12.26
C GLU A 848 -22.83 -2.91 12.00
N ALA A 849 -23.07 -1.59 12.19
CA ALA A 849 -24.35 -0.92 11.74
C ALA A 849 -24.45 0.60 11.33
N ALA A 850 -23.52 1.30 10.63
CA ALA A 850 -23.75 2.69 10.16
C ALA A 850 -22.87 3.27 9.02
N TYR A 851 -23.18 4.51 8.61
CA TYR A 851 -23.04 4.94 7.23
C TYR A 851 -21.80 5.74 6.93
N PRO A 852 -21.59 5.98 5.64
CA PRO A 852 -20.57 6.93 5.25
C PRO A 852 -20.99 7.79 4.06
N LEU A 853 -20.34 8.94 3.82
CA LEU A 853 -20.91 10.05 3.05
C LEU A 853 -21.46 9.63 1.63
N GLN A 854 -22.67 10.12 1.31
CA GLN A 854 -23.60 9.86 0.20
C GLN A 854 -23.87 11.18 -0.59
N TRP A 855 -24.57 11.17 -1.75
CA TRP A 855 -24.24 12.08 -2.87
C TRP A 855 -25.34 12.42 -4.03
N LYS A 856 -26.33 13.41 -4.06
CA LYS A 856 -27.35 13.71 -5.20
C LYS A 856 -28.35 14.98 -5.35
N LEU A 857 -28.34 15.96 -6.33
CA LEU A 857 -29.21 17.20 -6.70
C LEU A 857 -30.57 17.62 -6.00
N GLY A 858 -31.16 16.79 -5.16
CA GLY A 858 -32.11 17.11 -4.10
C GLY A 858 -31.68 17.02 -2.62
N LEU A 859 -30.38 16.89 -2.20
CA LEU A 859 -29.61 16.95 -0.87
C LEU A 859 -28.08 17.53 -0.51
N GLY A 860 -26.98 18.22 -1.05
CA GLY A 860 -26.37 19.23 -2.09
C GLY A 860 -25.73 19.07 -3.58
N LEU A 861 -26.15 19.48 -4.82
CA LEU A 861 -25.48 19.35 -6.17
C LEU A 861 -25.31 20.54 -7.14
N GLU A 862 -26.28 21.37 -7.53
CA GLU A 862 -26.21 22.09 -8.84
C GLU A 862 -25.07 23.13 -9.09
N ARG A 863 -24.00 23.16 -8.27
CA ARG A 863 -22.89 24.10 -8.28
C ARG A 863 -21.51 23.51 -7.84
N LEU A 864 -20.98 22.38 -8.37
CA LEU A 864 -19.63 21.91 -7.93
C LEU A 864 -18.39 22.63 -8.45
N VAL A 865 -18.58 23.39 -9.49
CA VAL A 865 -18.39 24.84 -9.53
C VAL A 865 -17.54 25.58 -8.46
N LEU A 866 -17.31 25.18 -7.19
CA LEU A 866 -16.28 25.83 -6.32
C LEU A 866 -14.98 25.01 -6.02
N LEU A 867 -14.92 23.67 -5.98
CA LEU A 867 -13.65 22.92 -5.92
C LEU A 867 -13.01 22.78 -7.31
N LYS A 868 -11.66 22.84 -7.41
CA LYS A 868 -11.00 23.01 -8.72
C LYS A 868 -9.66 22.28 -8.93
N ARG A 869 -9.18 21.46 -7.98
CA ARG A 869 -7.85 20.80 -8.06
C ARG A 869 -7.79 19.28 -7.83
N LEU A 870 -8.93 18.69 -7.48
CA LEU A 870 -9.11 17.29 -7.14
C LEU A 870 -8.82 16.30 -8.29
N ARG A 871 -7.81 15.42 -8.14
CA ARG A 871 -7.36 14.44 -9.17
C ARG A 871 -7.72 12.98 -8.97
N ALA A 872 -7.52 12.42 -7.78
CA ALA A 872 -7.60 10.97 -7.57
C ALA A 872 -8.40 10.64 -6.31
N ILE A 873 -9.18 9.54 -6.35
CA ILE A 873 -10.10 9.04 -5.30
C ILE A 873 -10.16 7.52 -5.39
N ALA A 874 -9.36 6.73 -4.66
CA ALA A 874 -9.11 5.33 -5.06
C ALA A 874 -9.35 4.30 -3.94
N PHE A 875 -10.13 3.26 -4.26
CA PHE A 875 -11.15 2.84 -3.31
C PHE A 875 -10.92 1.76 -2.23
N GLU A 876 -9.73 1.25 -1.84
CA GLU A 876 -9.52 0.15 -0.83
C GLU A 876 -10.75 -0.32 0.05
N ASN A 877 -11.01 -1.64 0.15
CA ASN A 877 -12.19 -2.42 0.59
C ASN A 877 -13.52 -1.76 1.16
N ALA A 878 -14.13 -0.76 0.46
CA ALA A 878 -15.20 0.19 0.83
C ALA A 878 -16.71 -0.03 0.63
N ALA A 879 -17.34 -1.05 1.21
CA ALA A 879 -18.74 -1.39 0.90
C ALA A 879 -19.69 -0.16 0.88
N GLN A 880 -20.17 0.28 -0.30
CA GLN A 880 -21.23 1.28 -0.48
C GLN A 880 -22.31 0.85 -1.47
N LYS A 881 -23.31 1.68 -1.69
CA LYS A 881 -24.63 1.11 -1.76
C LYS A 881 -25.28 1.39 -3.11
N ASN A 882 -25.86 2.55 -3.35
CA ASN A 882 -26.09 3.01 -4.72
C ASN A 882 -25.61 4.45 -4.74
N MET A 883 -24.48 4.69 -5.37
CA MET A 883 -24.55 5.65 -6.45
C MET A 883 -24.87 4.91 -7.79
N GLY A 884 -25.25 5.59 -8.86
CA GLY A 884 -25.87 5.09 -10.10
C GLY A 884 -25.74 6.14 -11.19
N VAL A 885 -26.38 6.07 -12.35
CA VAL A 885 -25.95 6.99 -13.44
C VAL A 885 -26.40 8.45 -13.26
N ASP A 886 -27.32 8.78 -12.34
CA ASP A 886 -27.61 10.19 -12.01
C ASP A 886 -26.44 10.81 -11.26
N GLU A 887 -25.92 9.98 -10.40
CA GLU A 887 -24.78 10.16 -9.55
C GLU A 887 -23.55 10.21 -10.36
N LEU A 888 -23.64 9.87 -11.65
CA LEU A 888 -22.56 9.81 -12.56
C LEU A 888 -22.94 10.21 -13.98
N VAL A 889 -23.47 11.44 -14.22
CA VAL A 889 -23.36 12.05 -15.57
C VAL A 889 -23.19 13.60 -15.89
N TRP A 890 -22.29 14.24 -15.16
CA TRP A 890 -21.41 15.45 -15.24
C TRP A 890 -20.54 15.67 -13.91
N LEU A 891 -19.62 14.82 -13.41
CA LEU A 891 -18.61 15.18 -12.36
C LEU A 891 -17.47 15.87 -13.07
N GLU A 892 -17.58 15.97 -14.39
CA GLU A 892 -17.29 17.10 -15.27
C GLU A 892 -17.82 18.46 -14.76
N ASN A 893 -18.90 18.55 -13.96
CA ASN A 893 -19.22 19.77 -13.18
C ASN A 893 -18.25 19.95 -12.00
N LEU A 894 -17.36 18.98 -11.74
CA LEU A 894 -16.00 19.27 -11.35
C LEU A 894 -15.01 19.13 -12.52
N PRO A 895 -13.96 19.95 -12.59
CA PRO A 895 -13.13 19.99 -13.79
C PRO A 895 -11.93 19.02 -13.82
N ALA A 896 -11.58 18.29 -12.74
CA ALA A 896 -10.16 17.92 -12.52
C ALA A 896 -9.76 16.44 -12.30
N LEU A 897 -10.64 15.43 -12.46
CA LEU A 897 -10.31 14.04 -12.03
C LEU A 897 -9.54 13.23 -13.07
N GLU A 898 -8.83 12.21 -12.60
CA GLU A 898 -7.99 11.31 -13.37
C GLU A 898 -8.15 9.84 -12.95
N GLN A 899 -8.12 9.54 -11.64
CA GLN A 899 -8.03 8.16 -11.13
C GLN A 899 -9.00 7.85 -10.01
N VAL A 900 -9.76 6.75 -10.11
CA VAL A 900 -10.60 6.26 -9.04
C VAL A 900 -10.72 4.73 -9.01
N GLY A 901 -9.73 4.06 -8.41
CA GLY A 901 -9.73 2.60 -8.15
C GLY A 901 -10.86 2.14 -7.23
N GLY A 902 -11.05 0.82 -7.01
CA GLY A 902 -12.17 0.34 -6.17
C GLY A 902 -12.54 -1.16 -6.12
N THR A 903 -13.60 -1.46 -5.36
CA THR A 903 -14.36 -2.74 -5.26
C THR A 903 -15.85 -2.42 -5.06
N PHE A 904 -16.32 -1.42 -5.80
CA PHE A 904 -17.35 -0.44 -5.54
C PHE A 904 -18.82 -0.68 -5.06
N SER A 905 -19.34 -1.71 -4.36
CA SER A 905 -20.79 -1.82 -3.95
C SER A 905 -21.00 -2.75 -2.59
N ARG A 906 -22.04 -4.77 -2.03
CA ARG A 906 -21.92 -6.12 -1.33
C ARG A 906 -22.41 -7.16 -2.35
N GLY A 907 -22.92 -6.75 -3.51
CA GLY A 907 -22.99 -7.63 -4.64
C GLY A 907 -21.63 -8.02 -5.15
N TRP A 908 -21.27 -9.30 -5.21
CA TRP A 908 -20.51 -9.73 -6.39
C TRP A 908 -21.48 -9.38 -7.54
N LYS A 909 -22.69 -9.92 -7.55
CA LYS A 909 -23.65 -9.72 -8.66
C LYS A 909 -24.32 -8.32 -8.75
N LYS A 910 -23.77 -7.26 -8.12
CA LYS A 910 -24.14 -5.83 -8.28
C LYS A 910 -23.14 -5.02 -9.11
N CYS A 911 -22.04 -5.66 -9.45
CA CYS A 911 -20.78 -5.01 -9.27
C CYS A 911 -19.73 -5.32 -10.33
N GLU A 912 -19.64 -6.50 -11.02
CA GLU A 912 -19.32 -6.54 -12.50
C GLU A 912 -20.38 -5.79 -13.33
N GLU A 913 -20.92 -4.76 -12.67
CA GLU A 913 -22.02 -3.84 -12.77
C GLU A 913 -21.80 -2.50 -12.00
N LEU A 914 -20.60 -2.07 -11.53
CA LEU A 914 -19.89 -0.80 -11.92
C LEU A 914 -18.25 -0.66 -11.90
N LYS A 915 -17.21 -1.52 -12.24
CA LYS A 915 -16.08 -1.48 -13.36
C LYS A 915 -16.12 -2.18 -14.93
N ARG A 916 -16.85 -2.09 -16.17
CA ARG A 916 -17.96 -1.41 -17.17
C ARG A 916 -18.73 0.05 -17.36
N PHE A 917 -19.37 0.88 -16.41
CA PHE A 917 -19.52 2.41 -16.14
C PHE A 917 -18.53 3.56 -15.40
N ALA A 918 -17.29 3.47 -14.80
CA ALA A 918 -16.09 4.41 -14.78
C ALA A 918 -14.72 4.11 -15.57
N LYS A 919 -14.73 3.87 -16.90
CA LYS A 919 -13.74 3.89 -18.02
C LYS A 919 -14.20 4.27 -19.54
N ASP A 920 -15.43 4.20 -20.14
CA ASP A 920 -16.31 5.10 -21.06
C ASP A 920 -17.41 6.35 -20.68
N LEU A 921 -17.82 7.26 -19.69
CA LEU A 921 -17.74 7.99 -18.32
C LEU A 921 -16.72 9.16 -17.77
N GLY A 922 -15.43 9.00 -17.33
CA GLY A 922 -14.25 9.92 -17.38
C GLY A 922 -12.78 9.47 -16.90
N PHE A 923 -12.42 8.20 -16.48
CA PHE A 923 -11.30 7.90 -15.49
C PHE A 923 -10.51 6.54 -15.55
N ASP A 924 -9.39 6.41 -14.80
CA ASP A 924 -8.54 5.19 -14.59
C ASP A 924 -8.74 4.57 -13.17
N LEU A 925 -8.52 3.26 -12.96
CA LEU A 925 -8.87 2.48 -11.74
C LEU A 925 -7.72 1.61 -11.26
#